data_AF-A0A521UDQ6-F1
#
_entry.id   AF-A0A521UDQ6-F1
#
_cell.length_a   1.000
_cell.length_b   1.000
_cell.length_c   1.000
_cell.angle_alpha   90.00
_cell.angle_beta   90.00
_cell.angle_gamma   90.00
#
_symmetry.space_group_name_H-M   'P 1'
#
loop_
_entity.id
_entity.type
_entity.pdbx_description
1 polymer ?
#
loop_
_entity_poly.entity_id
_entity_poly.type
_entity_poly.pdbx_seq_one_letter_code
_entity_poly.pdbx_strand_id
1 'polypeptide(L)'
;MSKGASAISIIMALVLGFVVGNITGSKAPAEPGGEVAAEATANNANGPNMVDAERIPVGNSPSLGPANALVTIVEFSDFQCPFCTRVEDTLHQIRQQYGNDVRIVWKNAPLPFHNNAVPAAEAAMEAFAQGGNAKFWQMHGLLYQNQQNLDTATLERLAQQVGLNMARFRTAMTNHTHVASIDRDKALAQAVGAQGTPNFFINGTQVTGAQPFDRFKTVIDQVLARARTIQPRNRVYANMVADPVPGEAPAQPQQPQQRPAEPDPAQVLRVPVGNSPVQGPNTALVTVVVFSDFQCPFCSRVNPTMDALRTRYGNDIRIVWKNEPLPFHDKARPAAELAMEAFAQRGNAGFWQMHGILFQNQTALDRPDLDRYAQQANLNMARYNAAMSAHTHIPAIDADHNLAQQLEANGTPHFFINGRRLVGAQPEDAFVRLIDEVKTKAEEFMRSHPGTTRANLYERMMAEADTTIRRTGGGAAAAAPTPAAPAEDENRVYTVRDNPRAPSFGPANARVVIQHFSDYQCPFCSRVASQIAQIRQRYPTQVRFVWRDYPLPFHNNAMLAAEAAQEAFAQRGNQGFWRFHDHLFENQQHIERADLERYAQEQGLDMARFRAALDGHTHQARVRDDMAAADASGAQIGTPAFFINGKFFAGALPFEEFQRRIDAALAAPAAR
;
A
#
# COMPACT_ATOMS: atom_id res chain seq x y z
N MET A 1 7.98 -7.69 81.09
CA MET A 1 9.24 -7.66 81.86
C MET A 1 10.19 -8.72 81.28
N SER A 2 11.51 -8.48 81.37
CA SER A 2 12.63 -9.41 81.04
C SER A 2 12.48 -10.79 81.76
N LYS A 3 13.09 -11.95 81.42
CA LYS A 3 14.33 -12.38 80.71
C LYS A 3 14.07 -13.76 80.01
N GLY A 4 14.92 -14.39 79.18
CA GLY A 4 16.19 -13.94 78.55
C GLY A 4 17.50 -14.59 79.04
N ALA A 5 17.81 -15.87 78.73
CA ALA A 5 19.16 -16.46 78.93
C ALA A 5 19.47 -17.80 78.21
N SER A 6 20.72 -17.91 77.74
CA SER A 6 21.46 -19.15 77.39
C SER A 6 22.69 -19.25 78.32
N ALA A 7 23.59 -20.25 78.32
CA ALA A 7 23.88 -21.45 77.51
C ALA A 7 24.66 -22.46 78.41
N ILE A 8 25.31 -23.50 77.86
CA ILE A 8 26.71 -23.96 78.15
C ILE A 8 26.99 -25.32 77.43
N SER A 9 28.26 -25.65 77.13
CA SER A 9 28.71 -26.62 76.09
C SER A 9 29.87 -27.55 76.53
N ILE A 10 30.47 -28.32 75.59
CA ILE A 10 31.88 -28.87 75.62
C ILE A 10 32.09 -30.13 76.52
N ILE A 11 32.83 -31.22 76.19
CA ILE A 11 33.67 -31.64 75.02
C ILE A 11 33.97 -33.19 75.00
N MET A 12 34.32 -33.80 73.84
CA MET A 12 35.17 -35.03 73.52
C MET A 12 35.24 -36.31 74.42
N ALA A 13 35.66 -37.53 73.99
CA ALA A 13 35.88 -38.21 72.68
C ALA A 13 36.33 -39.72 72.83
N LEU A 14 36.35 -40.49 71.71
CA LEU A 14 37.13 -41.74 71.41
C LEU A 14 36.82 -43.03 72.23
N VAL A 15 37.01 -44.30 71.81
CA VAL A 15 37.93 -45.06 70.88
C VAL A 15 37.14 -46.26 70.27
N LEU A 16 37.07 -46.52 68.94
CA LEU A 16 37.95 -47.28 67.99
C LEU A 16 38.08 -48.82 68.13
N GLY A 17 37.92 -49.57 67.02
CA GLY A 17 38.24 -51.01 66.85
C GLY A 17 37.93 -51.53 65.43
N PHE A 18 38.89 -52.22 64.77
CA PHE A 18 38.90 -52.45 63.31
C PHE A 18 39.76 -53.65 62.86
N VAL A 19 39.27 -54.50 61.94
CA VAL A 19 40.00 -55.51 61.10
C VAL A 19 39.14 -55.70 59.82
N VAL A 20 39.50 -55.29 58.59
CA VAL A 20 40.61 -55.56 57.64
C VAL A 20 40.46 -56.84 56.80
N GLY A 21 40.39 -56.66 55.48
CA GLY A 21 40.60 -57.67 54.43
C GLY A 21 40.34 -57.06 53.04
N ASN A 22 41.37 -56.78 52.25
CA ASN A 22 41.30 -56.06 50.95
C ASN A 22 42.49 -56.48 50.05
N ILE A 23 42.62 -55.91 48.82
CA ILE A 23 43.71 -56.10 47.79
C ILE A 23 43.41 -57.27 46.80
N THR A 24 43.50 -57.19 45.46
CA THR A 24 44.00 -56.23 44.42
C THR A 24 42.89 -55.89 43.38
N GLY A 25 42.97 -54.92 42.45
CA GLY A 25 43.95 -53.84 42.22
C GLY A 25 44.44 -53.71 40.76
N SER A 26 43.90 -52.75 39.97
CA SER A 26 44.52 -52.22 38.72
C SER A 26 43.96 -50.83 38.31
N LYS A 27 44.79 -50.00 37.65
CA LYS A 27 44.64 -48.54 37.34
C LYS A 27 44.33 -48.33 35.83
N ALA A 28 43.95 -47.17 35.24
CA ALA A 28 43.39 -45.82 35.55
C ALA A 28 43.29 -45.07 34.15
N PRO A 29 43.03 -43.75 33.96
CA PRO A 29 42.59 -42.61 34.79
C PRO A 29 41.30 -41.91 34.23
N ALA A 30 41.14 -40.58 34.34
CA ALA A 30 39.86 -39.82 34.21
C ALA A 30 39.76 -38.79 33.04
N GLU A 31 38.59 -38.12 32.95
CA GLU A 31 38.17 -36.95 32.12
C GLU A 31 37.51 -37.19 30.72
N PRO A 32 36.70 -36.24 30.15
CA PRO A 32 35.62 -35.44 30.78
C PRO A 32 34.36 -35.20 29.88
N GLY A 33 33.29 -34.57 30.43
CA GLY A 33 32.44 -33.62 29.68
C GLY A 33 30.92 -33.88 29.52
N GLY A 34 30.14 -32.79 29.35
CA GLY A 34 28.90 -32.75 28.54
C GLY A 34 27.57 -32.43 29.24
N GLU A 35 26.88 -31.36 28.80
CA GLU A 35 25.56 -30.90 29.29
C GLU A 35 24.33 -31.52 28.57
N VAL A 36 23.15 -31.32 29.19
CA VAL A 36 21.76 -31.27 28.67
C VAL A 36 21.16 -32.41 27.80
N ALA A 37 20.04 -33.00 28.26
CA ALA A 37 18.75 -33.08 27.55
C ALA A 37 17.70 -33.97 28.29
N ALA A 38 16.46 -33.47 28.44
CA ALA A 38 15.19 -34.19 28.65
C ALA A 38 14.07 -33.13 28.83
N GLU A 39 13.56 -32.53 27.75
CA GLU A 39 12.36 -32.97 26.99
C GLU A 39 11.04 -32.84 27.79
N ALA A 40 10.05 -32.03 27.39
CA ALA A 40 9.37 -31.85 26.09
C ALA A 40 8.27 -32.90 25.79
N THR A 41 7.09 -32.74 26.41
CA THR A 41 5.84 -33.38 25.94
C THR A 41 4.60 -32.53 26.22
N ALA A 42 4.12 -31.78 25.22
CA ALA A 42 2.71 -31.31 25.13
C ALA A 42 2.41 -30.68 23.75
N ASN A 43 2.42 -31.51 22.69
CA ASN A 43 1.59 -31.32 21.47
C ASN A 43 1.88 -32.47 20.50
N ASN A 44 1.23 -33.62 20.72
CA ASN A 44 1.33 -34.77 19.84
C ASN A 44 -0.08 -35.23 19.47
N ALA A 45 -0.45 -35.07 18.21
CA ALA A 45 -1.72 -35.52 17.64
C ALA A 45 -1.43 -36.31 16.36
N ASN A 46 -0.83 -37.48 16.55
CA ASN A 46 -0.73 -38.59 15.58
C ASN A 46 0.26 -38.41 14.42
N GLY A 47 1.51 -38.01 14.72
CA GLY A 47 2.63 -38.23 13.78
C GLY A 47 3.93 -37.57 14.21
N PRO A 48 5.10 -38.04 13.73
CA PRO A 48 6.36 -37.34 13.94
C PRO A 48 6.31 -35.93 13.33
N ASN A 49 6.98 -34.98 13.99
CA ASN A 49 7.08 -33.58 13.54
C ASN A 49 7.54 -33.50 12.08
N MET A 50 7.03 -32.49 11.36
CA MET A 50 7.54 -32.19 10.02
C MET A 50 9.05 -31.95 10.05
N VAL A 51 9.77 -32.64 9.17
CA VAL A 51 11.18 -32.40 8.88
C VAL A 51 11.31 -30.99 8.33
N ASP A 52 12.28 -30.24 8.85
CA ASP A 52 12.47 -28.85 8.47
C ASP A 52 13.00 -28.71 7.04
N ALA A 53 12.77 -27.53 6.45
CA ALA A 53 13.18 -27.22 5.09
C ALA A 53 14.49 -26.41 5.08
N GLU A 54 15.40 -26.76 4.18
CA GLU A 54 16.70 -26.06 4.05
C GLU A 54 16.54 -24.60 3.59
N ARG A 55 15.65 -24.34 2.62
CA ARG A 55 15.43 -22.98 2.07
C ARG A 55 14.60 -22.08 2.99
N ILE A 56 13.68 -22.64 3.78
CA ILE A 56 12.77 -21.88 4.65
C ILE A 56 12.66 -22.60 6.01
N PRO A 57 13.73 -22.58 6.84
CA PRO A 57 13.77 -23.30 8.10
C PRO A 57 12.81 -22.67 9.13
N VAL A 58 11.90 -23.49 9.66
CA VAL A 58 10.99 -23.11 10.75
C VAL A 58 11.64 -23.29 12.12
N GLY A 59 12.49 -24.30 12.30
CA GLY A 59 13.14 -24.65 13.57
C GLY A 59 12.17 -24.61 14.76
N ASN A 60 12.59 -23.89 15.80
CA ASN A 60 11.80 -23.63 17.01
C ASN A 60 11.03 -22.29 16.95
N SER A 61 10.68 -21.78 15.76
CA SER A 61 9.89 -20.54 15.65
C SER A 61 8.50 -20.69 16.30
N PRO A 62 7.92 -19.60 16.83
CA PRO A 62 6.57 -19.61 17.37
C PRO A 62 5.56 -20.08 16.33
N SER A 63 4.64 -20.94 16.74
CA SER A 63 3.75 -21.66 15.83
C SER A 63 2.36 -21.91 16.41
N LEU A 64 1.34 -21.95 15.55
CA LEU A 64 -0.06 -22.11 15.92
C LEU A 64 -0.70 -23.21 15.06
N GLY A 65 -1.16 -24.28 15.71
CA GLY A 65 -1.65 -25.49 15.04
C GLY A 65 -0.71 -26.69 15.23
N PRO A 66 -1.07 -27.88 14.69
CA PRO A 66 -0.32 -29.12 14.91
C PRO A 66 1.07 -29.13 14.23
N ALA A 67 2.09 -29.68 14.90
CA ALA A 67 3.44 -29.80 14.35
C ALA A 67 3.56 -30.78 13.15
N ASN A 68 2.51 -31.58 12.92
CA ASN A 68 2.33 -32.54 11.82
C ASN A 68 1.21 -32.14 10.83
N ALA A 69 0.78 -30.87 10.85
CA ALA A 69 -0.15 -30.29 9.87
C ALA A 69 0.41 -30.41 8.45
N LEU A 70 -0.44 -30.76 7.47
CA LEU A 70 -0.02 -30.93 6.07
C LEU A 70 0.39 -29.60 5.42
N VAL A 71 -0.17 -28.48 5.90
CA VAL A 71 0.10 -27.14 5.41
C VAL A 71 0.80 -26.35 6.51
N THR A 72 2.00 -25.86 6.22
CA THR A 72 2.72 -24.87 7.02
C THR A 72 2.68 -23.53 6.29
N ILE A 73 2.08 -22.54 6.93
CA ILE A 73 2.12 -21.14 6.50
C ILE A 73 3.24 -20.46 7.30
N VAL A 74 4.36 -20.16 6.68
CA VAL A 74 5.41 -19.32 7.29
C VAL A 74 5.08 -17.87 6.99
N GLU A 75 4.88 -17.07 8.03
CA GLU A 75 4.55 -15.65 7.96
C GLU A 75 5.76 -14.80 8.39
N PHE A 76 6.20 -13.89 7.52
CA PHE A 76 7.15 -12.82 7.82
C PHE A 76 6.38 -11.53 8.08
N SER A 77 6.44 -11.02 9.32
CA SER A 77 5.51 -10.00 9.79
C SER A 77 6.09 -9.03 10.83
N ASP A 78 5.35 -7.96 11.09
CA ASP A 78 5.75 -6.79 11.88
C ASP A 78 4.56 -6.28 12.72
N PHE A 79 4.77 -6.15 14.04
CA PHE A 79 3.73 -5.72 14.99
C PHE A 79 3.29 -4.26 14.85
N GLN A 80 4.06 -3.39 14.19
CA GLN A 80 3.65 -2.03 13.84
C GLN A 80 3.08 -1.88 12.43
N CYS A 81 3.20 -2.89 11.58
CA CYS A 81 2.71 -2.80 10.20
C CYS A 81 1.17 -2.92 10.13
N PRO A 82 0.45 -1.90 9.60
CA PRO A 82 -1.01 -1.92 9.55
C PRO A 82 -1.57 -2.93 8.54
N PHE A 83 -0.77 -3.37 7.56
CA PHE A 83 -1.14 -4.47 6.68
C PHE A 83 -1.02 -5.84 7.36
N CYS A 84 -0.12 -5.99 8.34
CA CYS A 84 0.00 -7.23 9.09
C CYS A 84 -1.25 -7.44 9.96
N THR A 85 -1.68 -6.42 10.71
CA THR A 85 -2.95 -6.47 11.47
C THR A 85 -4.17 -6.80 10.58
N ARG A 86 -4.18 -6.31 9.33
CA ARG A 86 -5.28 -6.54 8.38
C ARG A 86 -5.42 -8.00 7.96
N VAL A 87 -4.34 -8.78 7.99
CA VAL A 87 -4.36 -10.19 7.56
C VAL A 87 -4.82 -11.15 8.66
N GLU A 88 -4.87 -10.70 9.92
CA GLU A 88 -5.29 -11.49 11.07
C GLU A 88 -6.67 -12.13 10.89
N ASP A 89 -7.64 -11.39 10.34
CA ASP A 89 -8.98 -11.92 10.04
C ASP A 89 -8.93 -13.05 8.99
N THR A 90 -8.05 -12.93 7.99
CA THR A 90 -7.82 -13.98 6.99
C THR A 90 -7.14 -15.20 7.61
N LEU A 91 -6.12 -15.01 8.46
CA LEU A 91 -5.48 -16.10 9.20
C LEU A 91 -6.44 -16.80 10.17
N HIS A 92 -7.37 -16.05 10.77
CA HIS A 92 -8.44 -16.59 11.60
C HIS A 92 -9.42 -17.44 10.77
N GLN A 93 -9.89 -16.95 9.63
CA GLN A 93 -10.75 -17.70 8.71
C GLN A 93 -10.07 -18.98 8.20
N ILE A 94 -8.78 -18.93 7.87
CA ILE A 94 -7.97 -20.11 7.50
C ILE A 94 -7.99 -21.15 8.63
N ARG A 95 -7.74 -20.74 9.87
CA ARG A 95 -7.76 -21.65 11.03
C ARG A 95 -9.14 -22.25 11.29
N GLN A 96 -10.22 -21.49 11.06
CA GLN A 96 -11.59 -22.00 11.17
C GLN A 96 -11.91 -23.02 10.07
N GLN A 97 -11.56 -22.72 8.82
CA GLN A 97 -11.87 -23.55 7.65
C GLN A 97 -11.06 -24.86 7.60
N TYR A 98 -9.76 -24.81 7.90
CA TYR A 98 -8.84 -25.93 7.69
C TYR A 98 -8.45 -26.68 8.98
N GLY A 99 -8.67 -26.07 10.14
CA GLY A 99 -8.40 -26.69 11.44
C GLY A 99 -7.01 -27.31 11.55
N ASN A 100 -6.95 -28.61 11.81
CA ASN A 100 -5.71 -29.36 12.06
C ASN A 100 -4.87 -29.64 10.79
N ASP A 101 -5.37 -29.37 9.58
CA ASP A 101 -4.57 -29.51 8.35
C ASP A 101 -3.57 -28.35 8.17
N VAL A 102 -3.73 -27.23 8.90
CA VAL A 102 -2.85 -26.04 8.84
C VAL A 102 -2.11 -25.79 10.16
N ARG A 103 -0.84 -25.38 10.06
CA ARG A 103 -0.13 -24.61 11.10
C ARG A 103 0.37 -23.29 10.54
N ILE A 104 0.35 -22.25 11.35
CA ILE A 104 1.01 -20.95 11.07
C ILE A 104 2.33 -20.92 11.85
N VAL A 105 3.39 -20.36 11.27
CA VAL A 105 4.71 -20.20 11.88
C VAL A 105 5.16 -18.75 11.70
N TRP A 106 5.49 -18.09 12.80
CA TRP A 106 5.92 -16.69 12.81
C TRP A 106 7.42 -16.52 12.53
N LYS A 107 7.74 -15.50 11.75
CA LYS A 107 9.09 -14.98 11.49
C LYS A 107 9.08 -13.46 11.63
N ASN A 108 10.02 -12.95 12.41
CA ASN A 108 10.13 -11.51 12.68
C ASN A 108 10.74 -10.76 11.49
N ALA A 109 9.99 -9.82 10.90
CA ALA A 109 10.49 -8.95 9.83
C ALA A 109 10.17 -7.46 10.11
N PRO A 110 10.59 -6.91 11.26
CA PRO A 110 10.31 -5.52 11.62
C PRO A 110 10.97 -4.53 10.63
N LEU A 111 10.19 -3.58 10.15
CA LEU A 111 10.57 -2.61 9.12
C LEU A 111 11.34 -1.42 9.73
N PRO A 112 12.36 -0.87 9.05
CA PRO A 112 13.29 0.11 9.64
C PRO A 112 12.67 1.46 9.97
N PHE A 113 11.48 1.77 9.44
CA PHE A 113 10.71 2.99 9.72
C PHE A 113 9.65 2.80 10.82
N HIS A 114 9.61 1.63 11.47
CA HIS A 114 8.74 1.33 12.60
C HIS A 114 9.55 1.29 13.91
N ASN A 115 9.64 2.44 14.58
CA ASN A 115 10.54 2.66 15.73
C ASN A 115 10.35 1.69 16.92
N ASN A 116 9.15 1.14 17.10
CA ASN A 116 8.82 0.19 18.17
C ASN A 116 8.67 -1.27 17.67
N ALA A 117 8.85 -1.55 16.38
CA ALA A 117 8.65 -2.90 15.83
C ALA A 117 9.67 -3.92 16.36
N VAL A 118 10.94 -3.50 16.52
CA VAL A 118 11.97 -4.35 17.14
C VAL A 118 11.66 -4.60 18.63
N PRO A 119 11.42 -3.58 19.48
CA PRO A 119 10.95 -3.80 20.86
C PRO A 119 9.70 -4.69 20.98
N ALA A 120 8.71 -4.53 20.11
CA ALA A 120 7.52 -5.36 20.10
C ALA A 120 7.83 -6.83 19.75
N ALA A 121 8.69 -7.06 18.76
CA ALA A 121 9.17 -8.40 18.41
C ALA A 121 9.98 -9.02 19.56
N GLU A 122 10.86 -8.27 20.23
CA GLU A 122 11.59 -8.77 21.41
C GLU A 122 10.65 -9.13 22.56
N ALA A 123 9.61 -8.33 22.79
CA ALA A 123 8.61 -8.59 23.82
C ALA A 123 7.79 -9.86 23.52
N ALA A 124 7.46 -10.11 22.26
CA ALA A 124 6.81 -11.35 21.82
C ALA A 124 7.75 -12.57 21.97
N MET A 125 9.02 -12.43 21.57
CA MET A 125 10.01 -13.50 21.70
C MET A 125 10.38 -13.82 23.15
N GLU A 126 10.32 -12.85 24.07
CA GLU A 126 10.44 -13.12 25.51
C GLU A 126 9.19 -13.83 26.06
N ALA A 127 7.99 -13.49 25.57
CA ALA A 127 6.79 -14.26 25.91
C ALA A 127 6.92 -15.73 25.46
N PHE A 128 7.47 -15.96 24.27
CA PHE A 128 7.82 -17.30 23.78
C PHE A 128 8.87 -17.99 24.67
N ALA A 129 9.96 -17.31 25.04
CA ALA A 129 11.02 -17.85 25.90
C ALA A 129 10.55 -18.19 27.34
N GLN A 130 9.43 -17.60 27.79
CA GLN A 130 8.84 -17.85 29.11
C GLN A 130 7.64 -18.80 29.13
N GLY A 131 7.05 -19.14 27.99
CA GLY A 131 5.84 -19.99 27.95
C GLY A 131 5.47 -20.56 26.60
N GLY A 132 6.41 -20.63 25.67
CA GLY A 132 6.25 -21.21 24.34
C GLY A 132 5.14 -20.55 23.52
N ASN A 133 4.58 -21.32 22.59
CA ASN A 133 3.52 -20.88 21.67
C ASN A 133 2.35 -20.21 22.41
N ALA A 134 1.90 -20.77 23.54
CA ALA A 134 0.73 -20.24 24.27
C ALA A 134 0.92 -18.78 24.68
N LYS A 135 2.06 -18.43 25.29
CA LYS A 135 2.35 -17.05 25.69
C LYS A 135 2.73 -16.15 24.52
N PHE A 136 3.40 -16.69 23.49
CA PHE A 136 3.66 -15.94 22.27
C PHE A 136 2.36 -15.44 21.63
N TRP A 137 1.39 -16.32 21.37
CA TRP A 137 0.15 -15.93 20.67
C TRP A 137 -0.78 -15.05 21.53
N GLN A 138 -0.70 -15.15 22.87
CA GLN A 138 -1.33 -14.18 23.78
C GLN A 138 -0.69 -12.79 23.64
N MET A 139 0.64 -12.71 23.64
CA MET A 139 1.36 -11.44 23.49
C MET A 139 1.15 -10.85 22.09
N HIS A 140 1.22 -11.67 21.04
CA HIS A 140 0.95 -11.32 19.64
C HIS A 140 -0.40 -10.61 19.46
N GLY A 141 -1.49 -11.22 19.94
CA GLY A 141 -2.83 -10.62 19.86
C GLY A 141 -2.92 -9.29 20.62
N LEU A 142 -2.28 -9.19 21.80
CA LEU A 142 -2.23 -7.94 22.57
C LEU A 142 -1.40 -6.86 21.87
N LEU A 143 -0.28 -7.21 21.24
CA LEU A 143 0.55 -6.27 20.47
C LEU A 143 -0.25 -5.69 19.29
N TYR A 144 -0.96 -6.50 18.51
CA TYR A 144 -1.81 -5.98 17.44
C TYR A 144 -2.98 -5.13 17.94
N GLN A 145 -3.64 -5.54 19.04
CA GLN A 145 -4.69 -4.72 19.69
C GLN A 145 -4.19 -3.36 20.18
N ASN A 146 -2.88 -3.22 20.43
CA ASN A 146 -2.26 -1.98 20.91
C ASN A 146 -1.31 -1.37 19.86
N GLN A 147 -1.40 -1.77 18.58
CA GLN A 147 -0.40 -1.47 17.54
C GLN A 147 0.00 0.02 17.42
N GLN A 148 -0.95 0.94 17.64
CA GLN A 148 -0.70 2.39 17.54
C GLN A 148 0.12 2.96 18.72
N ASN A 149 0.26 2.21 19.82
CA ASN A 149 1.12 2.57 20.95
C ASN A 149 1.82 1.32 21.52
N LEU A 150 3.05 1.08 21.07
CA LEU A 150 3.92 -0.01 21.53
C LEU A 150 5.18 0.53 22.23
N ASP A 151 5.02 1.60 23.02
CA ASP A 151 6.10 2.12 23.87
C ASP A 151 6.50 1.16 25.00
N THR A 152 7.66 1.38 25.62
CA THR A 152 8.20 0.51 26.68
C THR A 152 7.23 0.29 27.84
N ALA A 153 6.48 1.32 28.23
CA ALA A 153 5.49 1.23 29.30
C ALA A 153 4.31 0.34 28.91
N THR A 154 3.85 0.42 27.65
CA THR A 154 2.83 -0.46 27.11
C THR A 154 3.34 -1.89 26.99
N LEU A 155 4.55 -2.11 26.47
CA LEU A 155 5.13 -3.45 26.37
C LEU A 155 5.27 -4.13 27.74
N GLU A 156 5.68 -3.41 28.78
CA GLU A 156 5.69 -3.93 30.16
C GLU A 156 4.28 -4.27 30.68
N ARG A 157 3.29 -3.41 30.44
CA ARG A 157 1.89 -3.65 30.83
C ARG A 157 1.32 -4.90 30.15
N LEU A 158 1.58 -5.08 28.84
CA LEU A 158 1.12 -6.24 28.09
C LEU A 158 1.84 -7.52 28.55
N ALA A 159 3.14 -7.47 28.79
CA ALA A 159 3.90 -8.57 29.39
C ALA A 159 3.35 -8.99 30.76
N GLN A 160 2.97 -8.02 31.61
CA GLN A 160 2.33 -8.30 32.89
C GLN A 160 0.93 -8.93 32.70
N GLN A 161 0.16 -8.49 31.71
CA GLN A 161 -1.16 -9.04 31.37
C GLN A 161 -1.08 -10.49 30.83
N VAL A 162 -0.01 -10.86 30.12
CA VAL A 162 0.31 -12.24 29.70
C VAL A 162 0.81 -13.11 30.88
N GLY A 163 1.09 -12.50 32.04
CA GLY A 163 1.65 -13.21 33.18
C GLY A 163 3.10 -13.62 32.95
N LEU A 164 3.92 -12.71 32.39
CA LEU A 164 5.37 -12.89 32.32
C LEU A 164 6.05 -12.59 33.66
N ASN A 165 7.18 -13.24 33.91
CA ASN A 165 8.12 -12.84 34.95
C ASN A 165 8.72 -11.48 34.55
N MET A 166 8.25 -10.42 35.20
CA MET A 166 8.62 -9.05 34.85
C MET A 166 10.09 -8.69 35.14
N ALA A 167 10.75 -9.39 36.06
CA ALA A 167 12.18 -9.21 36.27
C ALA A 167 12.98 -9.72 35.07
N ARG A 168 12.71 -10.96 34.64
CA ARG A 168 13.28 -11.53 33.41
C ARG A 168 12.95 -10.71 32.17
N PHE A 169 11.68 -10.27 32.04
CA PHE A 169 11.25 -9.47 30.90
C PHE A 169 12.04 -8.16 30.77
N ARG A 170 12.15 -7.38 31.86
CA ARG A 170 12.94 -6.14 31.87
C ARG A 170 14.41 -6.39 31.56
N THR A 171 15.01 -7.45 32.09
CA THR A 171 16.38 -7.83 31.74
C THR A 171 16.51 -8.18 30.26
N ALA A 172 15.57 -8.94 29.69
CA ALA A 172 15.58 -9.34 28.29
C ALA A 172 15.49 -8.14 27.35
N MET A 173 14.57 -7.21 27.64
CA MET A 173 14.38 -5.95 26.90
C MET A 173 15.59 -5.01 27.01
N THR A 174 16.16 -4.83 28.21
CA THR A 174 17.36 -3.98 28.41
C THR A 174 18.59 -4.53 27.71
N ASN A 175 18.75 -5.85 27.68
CA ASN A 175 19.92 -6.52 27.10
C ASN A 175 19.75 -6.85 25.61
N HIS A 176 18.61 -6.48 24.99
CA HIS A 176 18.24 -6.87 23.62
C HIS A 176 18.43 -8.38 23.34
N THR A 177 17.94 -9.21 24.27
CA THR A 177 18.25 -10.65 24.31
C THR A 177 17.76 -11.41 23.08
N HIS A 178 16.73 -10.89 22.39
CA HIS A 178 16.11 -11.58 21.25
C HIS A 178 16.51 -11.02 19.90
N VAL A 179 17.24 -9.90 19.84
CA VAL A 179 17.64 -9.24 18.58
C VAL A 179 18.36 -10.19 17.60
N ALA A 180 19.23 -11.08 18.09
CA ALA A 180 19.93 -12.05 17.25
C ALA A 180 19.03 -13.17 16.67
N SER A 181 17.81 -13.35 17.20
CA SER A 181 16.77 -14.19 16.55
C SER A 181 16.02 -13.41 15.48
N ILE A 182 15.68 -12.14 15.77
CA ILE A 182 14.99 -11.22 14.86
C ILE A 182 15.84 -10.93 13.62
N ASP A 183 17.14 -10.69 13.77
CA ASP A 183 18.06 -10.46 12.65
C ASP A 183 18.26 -11.73 11.79
N ARG A 184 18.16 -12.93 12.37
CA ARG A 184 18.15 -14.18 11.60
C ARG A 184 16.86 -14.35 10.80
N ASP A 185 15.70 -14.01 11.38
CA ASP A 185 14.42 -14.03 10.63
C ASP A 185 14.41 -12.98 9.51
N LYS A 186 14.95 -11.78 9.74
CA LYS A 186 15.14 -10.73 8.72
C LYS A 186 16.10 -11.16 7.59
N ALA A 187 17.24 -11.78 7.94
CA ALA A 187 18.18 -12.31 6.96
C ALA A 187 17.57 -13.45 6.14
N LEU A 188 16.78 -14.32 6.77
CA LEU A 188 16.00 -15.35 6.08
C LEU A 188 14.99 -14.70 5.13
N ALA A 189 14.23 -13.70 5.58
CA ALA A 189 13.26 -12.98 4.76
C ALA A 189 13.91 -12.45 3.47
N GLN A 190 15.07 -11.81 3.58
CA GLN A 190 15.85 -11.34 2.43
C GLN A 190 16.29 -12.49 1.52
N ALA A 191 16.83 -13.58 2.08
CA ALA A 191 17.31 -14.73 1.33
C ALA A 191 16.21 -15.47 0.55
N VAL A 192 14.97 -15.48 1.06
CA VAL A 192 13.82 -16.14 0.41
C VAL A 192 12.98 -15.21 -0.47
N GLY A 193 13.36 -13.93 -0.60
CA GLY A 193 12.62 -12.96 -1.41
C GLY A 193 11.34 -12.41 -0.74
N ALA A 194 11.24 -12.47 0.58
CA ALA A 194 10.16 -11.84 1.35
C ALA A 194 10.41 -10.31 1.48
N GLN A 195 10.14 -9.58 0.42
CA GLN A 195 10.34 -8.12 0.36
C GLN A 195 9.09 -7.40 0.89
N GLY A 196 9.13 -6.99 2.16
CA GLY A 196 8.04 -6.29 2.86
C GLY A 196 7.14 -7.23 3.68
N THR A 197 6.23 -6.65 4.46
CA THR A 197 5.34 -7.39 5.38
C THR A 197 3.85 -7.00 5.20
N PRO A 198 2.92 -7.94 5.37
CA PRO A 198 3.14 -9.36 5.63
C PRO A 198 3.54 -10.12 4.35
N ASN A 199 4.35 -11.16 4.48
CA ASN A 199 4.75 -12.04 3.37
C ASN A 199 4.70 -13.50 3.83
N PHE A 200 4.20 -14.40 2.99
CA PHE A 200 3.85 -15.76 3.38
C PHE A 200 4.47 -16.80 2.46
N PHE A 201 4.82 -17.96 3.02
CA PHE A 201 5.14 -19.17 2.26
C PHE A 201 4.28 -20.34 2.74
N ILE A 202 3.39 -20.81 1.86
CA ILE A 202 2.45 -21.91 2.11
C ILE A 202 3.09 -23.17 1.53
N ASN A 203 3.75 -23.95 2.39
CA ASN A 203 4.66 -25.04 2.01
C ASN A 203 5.65 -24.64 0.89
N GLY A 204 6.19 -23.41 0.96
CA GLY A 204 7.13 -22.88 -0.04
C GLY A 204 6.51 -22.14 -1.22
N THR A 205 5.20 -22.18 -1.40
CA THR A 205 4.47 -21.35 -2.38
C THR A 205 4.28 -19.94 -1.81
N GLN A 206 4.84 -18.91 -2.45
CA GLN A 206 4.83 -17.55 -1.89
C GLN A 206 3.49 -16.83 -2.12
N VAL A 207 3.02 -16.10 -1.10
CA VAL A 207 1.89 -15.15 -1.17
C VAL A 207 2.34 -13.83 -0.53
N THR A 208 2.18 -12.72 -1.23
CA THR A 208 2.73 -11.41 -0.82
C THR A 208 1.63 -10.42 -0.45
N GLY A 209 1.79 -9.74 0.69
CA GLY A 209 0.85 -8.73 1.18
C GLY A 209 -0.36 -9.29 1.91
N ALA A 210 -1.18 -8.39 2.44
CA ALA A 210 -2.43 -8.72 3.12
C ALA A 210 -3.54 -9.08 2.10
N GLN A 211 -3.44 -10.29 1.54
CA GLN A 211 -4.39 -10.82 0.56
C GLN A 211 -5.70 -11.29 1.22
N PRO A 212 -6.84 -11.27 0.50
CA PRO A 212 -8.11 -11.78 1.02
C PRO A 212 -8.09 -13.32 1.17
N PHE A 213 -8.99 -13.83 2.00
CA PHE A 213 -9.13 -15.26 2.30
C PHE A 213 -9.17 -16.15 1.06
N ASP A 214 -9.92 -15.79 0.00
CA ASP A 214 -10.04 -16.63 -1.19
C ASP A 214 -8.69 -16.88 -1.90
N ARG A 215 -7.77 -15.92 -1.88
CA ARG A 215 -6.42 -16.12 -2.45
C ARG A 215 -5.60 -17.12 -1.63
N PHE A 216 -5.66 -17.04 -0.30
CA PHE A 216 -5.05 -18.05 0.56
C PHE A 216 -5.72 -19.41 0.37
N LYS A 217 -7.06 -19.45 0.33
CA LYS A 217 -7.87 -20.66 0.13
C LYS A 217 -7.45 -21.40 -1.15
N THR A 218 -7.32 -20.70 -2.28
CA THR A 218 -6.85 -21.28 -3.55
C THR A 218 -5.49 -21.96 -3.40
N VAL A 219 -4.51 -21.28 -2.80
CA VAL A 219 -3.15 -21.84 -2.63
C VAL A 219 -3.15 -22.98 -1.62
N ILE A 220 -3.86 -22.86 -0.50
CA ILE A 220 -3.96 -23.89 0.54
C ILE A 220 -4.63 -25.15 -0.02
N ASP A 221 -5.72 -25.03 -0.80
CA ASP A 221 -6.39 -26.18 -1.41
C ASP A 221 -5.47 -26.95 -2.36
N GLN A 222 -4.71 -26.24 -3.21
CA GLN A 222 -3.72 -26.83 -4.12
C GLN A 222 -2.56 -27.49 -3.36
N VAL A 223 -2.01 -26.79 -2.37
CA VAL A 223 -0.92 -27.29 -1.50
C VAL A 223 -1.38 -28.53 -0.72
N LEU A 224 -2.59 -28.51 -0.16
CA LEU A 224 -3.16 -29.62 0.61
C LEU A 224 -3.43 -30.84 -0.28
N ALA A 225 -3.90 -30.64 -1.51
CA ALA A 225 -4.05 -31.72 -2.49
C ALA A 225 -2.70 -32.37 -2.82
N ARG A 226 -1.65 -31.59 -3.10
CA ARG A 226 -0.29 -32.11 -3.35
C ARG A 226 0.29 -32.79 -2.10
N ALA A 227 0.18 -32.16 -0.93
CA ALA A 227 0.70 -32.67 0.36
C ALA A 227 0.18 -34.08 0.70
N ARG A 228 -1.10 -34.36 0.41
CA ARG A 228 -1.72 -35.68 0.62
C ARG A 228 -1.11 -36.81 -0.23
N THR A 229 -0.33 -36.49 -1.27
CA THR A 229 0.36 -37.48 -2.12
C THR A 229 1.78 -37.81 -1.68
N ILE A 230 2.37 -37.03 -0.76
CA ILE A 230 3.78 -37.16 -0.37
C ILE A 230 3.94 -38.10 0.84
N GLN A 231 4.85 -39.07 0.72
CA GLN A 231 5.24 -39.98 1.79
C GLN A 231 6.77 -40.03 1.96
N PRO A 232 7.28 -40.23 3.19
CA PRO A 232 6.54 -40.28 4.46
C PRO A 232 5.96 -38.90 4.82
N ARG A 233 4.78 -38.86 5.46
CA ARG A 233 4.05 -37.61 5.78
C ARG A 233 4.92 -36.52 6.43
N ASN A 234 5.89 -36.87 7.28
CA ASN A 234 6.76 -35.88 7.91
C ASN A 234 7.74 -35.17 6.96
N ARG A 235 7.92 -35.64 5.72
CA ARG A 235 8.74 -34.97 4.69
C ARG A 235 7.95 -33.97 3.85
N VAL A 236 6.62 -33.84 4.04
CA VAL A 236 5.75 -32.94 3.25
C VAL A 236 6.30 -31.51 3.20
N TYR A 237 6.60 -30.90 4.35
CA TYR A 237 7.08 -29.50 4.37
C TYR A 237 8.42 -29.32 3.65
N ALA A 238 9.44 -30.12 4.01
CA ALA A 238 10.75 -30.08 3.37
C ALA A 238 10.69 -30.31 1.85
N ASN A 239 9.94 -31.32 1.42
CA ASN A 239 9.81 -31.67 0.00
C ASN A 239 9.09 -30.56 -0.79
N MET A 240 8.02 -29.98 -0.24
CA MET A 240 7.28 -28.91 -0.92
C MET A 240 7.99 -27.56 -0.88
N VAL A 241 8.85 -27.29 0.11
CA VAL A 241 9.71 -26.10 0.03
C VAL A 241 10.78 -26.24 -1.06
N ALA A 242 11.23 -27.47 -1.36
CA ALA A 242 12.14 -27.74 -2.48
C ALA A 242 11.43 -27.73 -3.85
N ASP A 243 10.27 -28.41 -3.94
CA ASP A 243 9.37 -28.50 -5.12
C ASP A 243 7.98 -27.92 -4.75
N PRO A 244 7.84 -26.58 -4.68
CA PRO A 244 6.56 -25.97 -4.32
C PRO A 244 5.53 -26.22 -5.42
N VAL A 245 4.26 -26.29 -5.02
CA VAL A 245 3.17 -26.18 -5.99
C VAL A 245 3.40 -24.89 -6.77
N PRO A 246 3.44 -24.93 -8.11
CA PRO A 246 3.45 -23.70 -8.88
C PRO A 246 2.18 -22.94 -8.51
N GLY A 247 2.32 -21.80 -7.84
CA GLY A 247 1.24 -20.83 -7.82
C GLY A 247 0.90 -20.45 -9.26
N GLU A 248 -0.27 -19.83 -9.45
CA GLU A 248 -0.33 -18.84 -10.53
C GLU A 248 0.90 -17.94 -10.36
N ALA A 249 1.69 -17.78 -11.42
CA ALA A 249 2.95 -17.09 -11.32
C ALA A 249 2.73 -15.74 -10.61
N PRO A 250 3.53 -15.38 -9.58
CA PRO A 250 3.48 -14.02 -9.09
C PRO A 250 3.64 -13.09 -10.29
N ALA A 251 2.97 -11.93 -10.27
CA ALA A 251 3.29 -10.85 -11.20
C ALA A 251 4.83 -10.73 -11.21
N GLN A 252 5.43 -10.93 -12.39
CA GLN A 252 6.75 -11.56 -12.53
C GLN A 252 7.76 -11.04 -11.50
N PRO A 253 8.57 -11.92 -10.86
CA PRO A 253 9.61 -11.45 -9.95
C PRO A 253 10.47 -10.45 -10.71
N GLN A 254 10.38 -9.19 -10.29
CA GLN A 254 11.19 -8.13 -10.86
C GLN A 254 12.64 -8.55 -10.64
N GLN A 255 13.37 -8.78 -11.74
CA GLN A 255 14.82 -9.03 -11.74
C GLN A 255 15.47 -8.09 -10.74
N PRO A 256 16.42 -8.55 -9.90
CA PRO A 256 16.86 -7.86 -8.68
C PRO A 256 16.98 -6.37 -8.94
N GLN A 257 15.93 -5.64 -8.55
CA GLN A 257 15.83 -4.26 -8.99
C GLN A 257 16.96 -3.52 -8.31
N GLN A 258 17.83 -2.92 -9.13
CA GLN A 258 18.54 -1.73 -8.70
C GLN A 258 17.49 -0.85 -8.05
N ARG A 259 17.62 -0.65 -6.73
CA ARG A 259 16.61 0.00 -5.89
C ARG A 259 16.06 1.18 -6.69
N PRO A 260 14.74 1.22 -7.02
CA PRO A 260 14.21 2.19 -7.97
C PRO A 260 14.72 3.56 -7.59
N ALA A 261 15.54 4.14 -8.47
CA ALA A 261 16.45 5.21 -8.05
C ALA A 261 15.61 6.32 -7.42
N GLU A 262 15.88 6.60 -6.13
CA GLU A 262 14.97 7.40 -5.32
C GLU A 262 14.98 8.84 -5.84
N PRO A 263 13.82 9.54 -5.89
CA PRO A 263 13.76 10.96 -6.25
C PRO A 263 14.84 11.74 -5.50
N ASP A 264 15.69 12.47 -6.23
CA ASP A 264 16.85 13.15 -5.67
C ASP A 264 16.42 14.07 -4.51
N PRO A 265 16.82 13.77 -3.25
CA PRO A 265 16.35 14.52 -2.10
C PRO A 265 16.90 15.95 -2.06
N ALA A 266 17.91 16.28 -2.87
CA ALA A 266 18.41 17.64 -3.06
C ALA A 266 17.66 18.44 -4.14
N GLN A 267 16.83 17.76 -4.97
CA GLN A 267 16.16 18.38 -6.11
C GLN A 267 15.06 19.37 -5.70
N VAL A 268 15.04 20.52 -6.37
CA VAL A 268 13.96 21.51 -6.29
C VAL A 268 13.00 21.30 -7.46
N LEU A 269 11.82 20.77 -7.17
CA LEU A 269 10.74 20.52 -8.13
C LEU A 269 9.80 21.72 -8.23
N ARG A 270 9.29 21.98 -9.43
CA ARG A 270 8.25 22.99 -9.70
C ARG A 270 6.91 22.52 -9.16
N VAL A 271 6.35 23.27 -8.20
CA VAL A 271 5.03 22.96 -7.62
C VAL A 271 4.11 24.18 -7.76
N PRO A 272 3.21 24.21 -8.77
CA PRO A 272 2.30 25.33 -8.98
C PRO A 272 1.28 25.48 -7.84
N VAL A 273 1.31 26.64 -7.17
CA VAL A 273 0.39 26.95 -6.06
C VAL A 273 -0.89 27.64 -6.54
N GLY A 274 -0.80 28.56 -7.51
CA GLY A 274 -1.97 29.23 -8.11
C GLY A 274 -2.90 29.85 -7.06
N ASN A 275 -4.20 29.54 -7.16
CA ASN A 275 -5.24 30.01 -6.24
C ASN A 275 -5.51 29.05 -5.06
N SER A 276 -4.60 28.12 -4.74
CA SER A 276 -4.75 27.22 -3.60
C SER A 276 -4.90 27.98 -2.27
N PRO A 277 -5.60 27.41 -1.27
CA PRO A 277 -5.70 28.01 0.06
C PRO A 277 -4.33 28.18 0.73
N VAL A 278 -4.07 29.35 1.31
CA VAL A 278 -2.79 29.73 1.92
C VAL A 278 -2.97 30.20 3.36
N GLN A 279 -2.08 29.77 4.26
CA GLN A 279 -1.96 30.27 5.63
C GLN A 279 -0.61 30.96 5.80
N GLY A 280 -0.61 32.26 6.12
CA GLY A 280 0.62 33.07 6.20
C GLY A 280 0.77 34.07 5.05
N PRO A 281 1.76 34.98 5.10
CA PRO A 281 1.89 36.06 4.14
C PRO A 281 2.45 35.58 2.80
N ASN A 282 2.06 36.24 1.70
CA ASN A 282 2.68 36.01 0.39
C ASN A 282 4.14 36.50 0.30
N THR A 283 4.63 37.22 1.32
CA THR A 283 6.02 37.64 1.49
C THR A 283 6.86 36.66 2.33
N ALA A 284 6.36 35.45 2.63
CA ALA A 284 7.15 34.41 3.28
C ALA A 284 8.36 33.98 2.43
N LEU A 285 9.50 33.73 3.07
CA LEU A 285 10.70 33.17 2.41
C LEU A 285 10.53 31.68 2.11
N VAL A 286 9.68 31.00 2.88
CA VAL A 286 9.45 29.56 2.78
C VAL A 286 7.97 29.28 2.52
N THR A 287 7.70 28.55 1.44
CA THR A 287 6.39 28.03 1.08
C THR A 287 6.39 26.52 1.29
N VAL A 288 5.60 26.04 2.24
CA VAL A 288 5.32 24.62 2.43
C VAL A 288 4.06 24.29 1.66
N VAL A 289 4.17 23.61 0.51
CA VAL A 289 3.01 23.02 -0.15
C VAL A 289 2.74 21.66 0.47
N VAL A 290 1.50 21.39 0.89
CA VAL A 290 1.08 20.11 1.47
C VAL A 290 -0.06 19.48 0.67
N PHE A 291 0.17 18.28 0.15
CA PHE A 291 -0.85 17.39 -0.41
C PHE A 291 -1.45 16.56 0.72
N SER A 292 -2.75 16.66 0.93
CA SER A 292 -3.40 16.22 2.16
C SER A 292 -4.85 15.78 1.96
N ASP A 293 -5.34 15.04 2.93
CA ASP A 293 -6.61 14.30 2.91
C ASP A 293 -7.28 14.40 4.29
N PHE A 294 -8.56 14.76 4.32
CA PHE A 294 -9.31 14.99 5.56
C PHE A 294 -9.69 13.73 6.35
N GLN A 295 -9.77 12.55 5.72
CA GLN A 295 -9.90 11.27 6.44
C GLN A 295 -8.56 10.68 6.85
N CYS A 296 -7.45 11.07 6.21
CA CYS A 296 -6.15 10.46 6.46
C CYS A 296 -5.64 10.73 7.90
N PRO A 297 -5.40 9.69 8.72
CA PRO A 297 -4.92 9.86 10.09
C PRO A 297 -3.44 10.30 10.15
N PHE A 298 -2.67 10.12 9.07
CA PHE A 298 -1.33 10.70 8.98
C PHE A 298 -1.37 12.21 8.71
N CYS A 299 -2.35 12.70 7.93
CA CYS A 299 -2.52 14.13 7.69
C CYS A 299 -2.88 14.88 8.98
N SER A 300 -3.78 14.33 9.79
CA SER A 300 -4.12 14.92 11.09
C SER A 300 -2.94 14.97 12.06
N ARG A 301 -2.12 13.91 12.10
CA ARG A 301 -0.92 13.82 12.95
C ARG A 301 0.11 14.94 12.72
N VAL A 302 0.14 15.55 11.53
CA VAL A 302 1.11 16.61 11.21
C VAL A 302 0.60 18.03 11.52
N ASN A 303 -0.69 18.21 11.81
CA ASN A 303 -1.27 19.52 12.08
C ASN A 303 -0.60 20.25 13.27
N PRO A 304 -0.32 19.60 14.42
CA PRO A 304 0.42 20.26 15.51
C PRO A 304 1.83 20.71 15.10
N THR A 305 2.49 19.95 14.23
CA THR A 305 3.79 20.33 13.66
C THR A 305 3.67 21.56 12.77
N MET A 306 2.62 21.65 11.93
CA MET A 306 2.38 22.83 11.09
C MET A 306 2.15 24.10 11.93
N ASP A 307 1.41 24.00 13.04
CA ASP A 307 1.21 25.12 13.97
C ASP A 307 2.49 25.50 14.74
N ALA A 308 3.30 24.53 15.15
CA ALA A 308 4.61 24.77 15.76
C ALA A 308 5.55 25.51 14.79
N LEU A 309 5.64 25.08 13.52
CA LEU A 309 6.44 25.74 12.49
C LEU A 309 5.95 27.17 12.21
N ARG A 310 4.64 27.40 12.12
CA ARG A 310 4.06 28.74 11.99
C ARG A 310 4.43 29.64 13.16
N THR A 311 4.43 29.11 14.38
CA THR A 311 4.84 29.83 15.59
C THR A 311 6.33 30.15 15.59
N ARG A 312 7.17 29.20 15.18
CA ARG A 312 8.63 29.30 15.13
C ARG A 312 9.14 30.28 14.07
N TYR A 313 8.57 30.25 12.87
CA TYR A 313 9.05 31.04 11.72
C TYR A 313 8.22 32.29 11.43
N GLY A 314 7.02 32.42 12.01
CA GLY A 314 6.18 33.61 11.88
C GLY A 314 5.93 34.01 10.42
N ASN A 315 6.30 35.26 10.07
CA ASN A 315 6.10 35.81 8.73
C ASN A 315 7.09 35.29 7.66
N ASP A 316 8.07 34.45 8.02
CA ASP A 316 8.98 33.83 7.05
C ASP A 316 8.42 32.53 6.45
N ILE A 317 7.32 31.98 6.98
CA ILE A 317 6.68 30.75 6.47
C ILE A 317 5.23 31.00 6.01
N ARG A 318 4.84 30.34 4.92
CA ARG A 318 3.44 30.16 4.52
C ARG A 318 3.17 28.70 4.17
N ILE A 319 1.98 28.22 4.49
CA ILE A 319 1.50 26.87 4.16
C ILE A 319 0.49 27.00 3.03
N VAL A 320 0.60 26.15 2.00
CA VAL A 320 -0.32 26.07 0.87
C VAL A 320 -0.94 24.69 0.82
N TRP A 321 -2.27 24.63 0.80
CA TRP A 321 -3.01 23.37 0.75
C TRP A 321 -3.19 22.87 -0.69
N LYS A 322 -3.03 21.56 -0.86
CA LYS A 322 -3.39 20.79 -2.05
C LYS A 322 -4.24 19.58 -1.64
N ASN A 323 -5.35 19.39 -2.32
CA ASN A 323 -6.25 18.27 -2.06
C ASN A 323 -5.71 16.98 -2.71
N GLU A 324 -5.52 15.92 -1.91
CA GLU A 324 -5.13 14.58 -2.38
C GLU A 324 -6.02 13.51 -1.70
N PRO A 325 -7.35 13.51 -1.95
CA PRO A 325 -8.25 12.52 -1.38
C PRO A 325 -7.94 11.12 -1.94
N LEU A 326 -7.54 10.19 -1.07
CA LEU A 326 -7.06 8.88 -1.47
C LEU A 326 -8.22 7.94 -1.88
N PRO A 327 -8.02 7.00 -2.84
CA PRO A 327 -9.11 6.17 -3.36
C PRO A 327 -9.84 5.28 -2.34
N PHE A 328 -9.20 4.98 -1.21
CA PHE A 328 -9.75 4.20 -0.09
C PHE A 328 -10.30 5.06 1.05
N HIS A 329 -10.42 6.37 0.83
CA HIS A 329 -11.02 7.34 1.74
C HIS A 329 -12.30 7.92 1.10
N ASP A 330 -13.40 7.22 1.34
CA ASP A 330 -14.75 7.45 0.80
C ASP A 330 -15.36 8.84 1.10
N LYS A 331 -15.05 9.42 2.27
CA LYS A 331 -15.58 10.72 2.75
C LYS A 331 -14.59 11.88 2.56
N ALA A 332 -13.32 11.61 2.23
CA ALA A 332 -12.29 12.63 2.07
C ALA A 332 -12.63 13.63 0.94
N ARG A 333 -13.23 13.14 -0.14
CA ARG A 333 -13.59 13.96 -1.30
C ARG A 333 -14.78 14.90 -1.00
N PRO A 334 -15.92 14.46 -0.45
CA PRO A 334 -16.94 15.36 0.09
C PRO A 334 -16.43 16.36 1.14
N ALA A 335 -15.52 15.94 2.03
CA ALA A 335 -14.90 16.84 3.01
C ALA A 335 -14.04 17.93 2.34
N ALA A 336 -13.27 17.57 1.30
CA ALA A 336 -12.52 18.52 0.49
C ALA A 336 -13.44 19.51 -0.27
N GLU A 337 -14.58 19.06 -0.79
CA GLU A 337 -15.57 19.96 -1.40
C GLU A 337 -16.13 20.99 -0.42
N LEU A 338 -16.46 20.59 0.81
CA LEU A 338 -16.88 21.52 1.87
C LEU A 338 -15.77 22.52 2.23
N ALA A 339 -14.52 22.06 2.34
CA ALA A 339 -13.39 22.96 2.60
C ALA A 339 -13.21 23.99 1.47
N MET A 340 -13.32 23.56 0.21
CA MET A 340 -13.23 24.45 -0.96
C MET A 340 -14.45 25.37 -1.14
N GLU A 341 -15.64 24.98 -0.70
CA GLU A 341 -16.78 25.91 -0.63
C GLU A 341 -16.60 26.95 0.49
N ALA A 342 -16.05 26.57 1.65
CA ALA A 342 -15.68 27.52 2.69
C ALA A 342 -14.62 28.52 2.19
N PHE A 343 -13.67 28.07 1.35
CA PHE A 343 -12.73 28.92 0.64
C PHE A 343 -13.42 29.86 -0.37
N ALA A 344 -14.30 29.34 -1.21
CA ALA A 344 -15.02 30.12 -2.23
C ALA A 344 -16.00 31.16 -1.66
N GLN A 345 -16.50 30.95 -0.44
CA GLN A 345 -17.35 31.92 0.25
C GLN A 345 -16.58 32.93 1.11
N ARG A 346 -15.52 32.50 1.80
CA ARG A 346 -14.88 33.27 2.90
C ARG A 346 -13.34 33.33 2.81
N GLY A 347 -12.77 32.98 1.68
CA GLY A 347 -11.33 33.02 1.40
C GLY A 347 -10.51 32.11 2.31
N ASN A 348 -9.21 32.42 2.46
CA ASN A 348 -8.28 31.67 3.31
C ASN A 348 -8.83 31.49 4.74
N ALA A 349 -9.43 32.51 5.34
CA ALA A 349 -10.00 32.42 6.69
C ALA A 349 -11.12 31.37 6.78
N GLY A 350 -11.99 31.29 5.76
CA GLY A 350 -13.01 30.25 5.63
C GLY A 350 -12.42 28.84 5.50
N PHE A 351 -11.46 28.69 4.59
CA PHE A 351 -10.77 27.41 4.38
C PHE A 351 -10.13 26.89 5.67
N TRP A 352 -9.30 27.69 6.34
CA TRP A 352 -8.56 27.24 7.52
C TRP A 352 -9.46 27.04 8.75
N GLN A 353 -10.60 27.76 8.85
CA GLN A 353 -11.64 27.45 9.82
C GLN A 353 -12.24 26.07 9.54
N MET A 354 -12.61 25.77 8.29
CA MET A 354 -13.21 24.48 7.92
C MET A 354 -12.22 23.32 8.05
N HIS A 355 -10.98 23.50 7.61
CA HIS A 355 -9.87 22.57 7.78
C HIS A 355 -9.73 22.10 9.24
N GLY A 356 -9.75 23.04 10.19
CA GLY A 356 -9.71 22.73 11.62
C GLY A 356 -10.91 21.90 12.08
N ILE A 357 -12.13 22.26 11.65
CA ILE A 357 -13.36 21.52 11.99
C ILE A 357 -13.29 20.08 11.43
N LEU A 358 -12.92 19.90 10.16
CA LEU A 358 -12.85 18.59 9.52
C LEU A 358 -11.80 17.68 10.20
N PHE A 359 -10.60 18.19 10.47
CA PHE A 359 -9.56 17.40 11.16
C PHE A 359 -9.86 17.10 12.64
N GLN A 360 -10.68 17.92 13.30
CA GLN A 360 -11.19 17.59 14.64
C GLN A 360 -12.27 16.48 14.62
N ASN A 361 -12.81 16.15 13.45
CA ASN A 361 -13.97 15.25 13.29
C ASN A 361 -13.76 14.16 12.22
N GLN A 362 -12.53 13.70 11.97
CA GLN A 362 -12.20 12.83 10.82
C GLN A 362 -13.04 11.55 10.67
N THR A 363 -13.61 11.03 11.76
CA THR A 363 -14.46 9.82 11.75
C THR A 363 -15.92 10.12 11.39
N ALA A 364 -16.34 11.38 11.46
CA ALA A 364 -17.71 11.87 11.24
C ALA A 364 -17.69 12.87 10.07
N LEU A 365 -17.53 12.37 8.85
CA LEU A 365 -17.43 13.15 7.61
C LEU A 365 -18.53 12.80 6.60
N ASP A 366 -19.61 12.17 7.06
CA ASP A 366 -20.77 11.86 6.23
C ASP A 366 -21.58 13.13 5.94
N ARG A 367 -22.45 13.09 4.91
CA ARG A 367 -23.18 14.28 4.46
C ARG A 367 -23.91 15.06 5.59
N PRO A 368 -24.60 14.43 6.56
CA PRO A 368 -25.22 15.16 7.67
C PRO A 368 -24.22 15.88 8.58
N ASP A 369 -23.00 15.35 8.73
CA ASP A 369 -21.93 16.01 9.48
C ASP A 369 -21.39 17.21 8.72
N LEU A 370 -21.15 17.06 7.41
CA LEU A 370 -20.71 18.15 6.54
C LEU A 370 -21.73 19.31 6.53
N ASP A 371 -23.02 19.01 6.46
CA ASP A 371 -24.10 20.01 6.54
C ASP A 371 -24.07 20.76 7.90
N ARG A 372 -23.83 20.04 9.01
CA ARG A 372 -23.66 20.60 10.36
C ARG A 372 -22.40 21.49 10.47
N TYR A 373 -21.28 21.09 9.87
CA TYR A 373 -20.05 21.86 9.88
C TYR A 373 -20.15 23.13 9.01
N ALA A 374 -20.84 23.06 7.87
CA ALA A 374 -21.15 24.23 7.05
C ALA A 374 -21.97 25.28 7.84
N GLN A 375 -22.97 24.85 8.61
CA GLN A 375 -23.72 25.72 9.51
C GLN A 375 -22.85 26.30 10.63
N GLN A 376 -22.04 25.47 11.30
CA GLN A 376 -21.10 25.89 12.36
C GLN A 376 -20.09 26.94 11.85
N ALA A 377 -19.63 26.81 10.60
CA ALA A 377 -18.74 27.76 9.95
C ALA A 377 -19.45 29.01 9.38
N ASN A 378 -20.76 29.17 9.64
CA ASN A 378 -21.62 30.25 9.15
C ASN A 378 -21.52 30.43 7.62
N LEU A 379 -21.52 29.32 6.87
CA LEU A 379 -21.60 29.38 5.41
C LEU A 379 -23.03 29.73 4.96
N ASN A 380 -23.14 30.34 3.79
CA ASN A 380 -24.41 30.46 3.08
C ASN A 380 -24.86 29.07 2.63
N MET A 381 -25.82 28.50 3.37
CA MET A 381 -26.29 27.13 3.17
C MET A 381 -26.96 26.91 1.81
N ALA A 382 -27.57 27.93 1.20
CA ALA A 382 -28.15 27.80 -0.14
C ALA A 382 -27.07 27.63 -1.22
N ARG A 383 -25.99 28.42 -1.14
CA ARG A 383 -24.81 28.28 -2.01
C ARG A 383 -24.09 26.95 -1.77
N TYR A 384 -23.87 26.58 -0.50
CA TYR A 384 -23.24 25.32 -0.14
C TYR A 384 -24.03 24.10 -0.65
N ASN A 385 -25.35 24.05 -0.42
CA ASN A 385 -26.18 22.96 -0.91
C ASN A 385 -26.15 22.84 -2.43
N ALA A 386 -26.13 23.97 -3.15
CA ALA A 386 -25.99 23.98 -4.60
C ALA A 386 -24.59 23.47 -5.03
N ALA A 387 -23.53 23.95 -4.39
CA ALA A 387 -22.14 23.56 -4.70
C ALA A 387 -21.89 22.06 -4.49
N MET A 388 -22.34 21.50 -3.37
CA MET A 388 -22.23 20.07 -3.04
C MET A 388 -23.09 19.18 -3.94
N SER A 389 -24.23 19.67 -4.44
CA SER A 389 -25.11 18.88 -5.33
C SER A 389 -24.65 18.94 -6.78
N ALA A 390 -24.00 20.04 -7.19
CA ALA A 390 -23.42 20.23 -8.51
C ALA A 390 -21.93 19.83 -8.59
N HIS A 391 -21.36 19.30 -7.50
CA HIS A 391 -19.95 18.94 -7.37
C HIS A 391 -18.97 20.05 -7.83
N THR A 392 -19.26 21.29 -7.47
CA THR A 392 -18.64 22.50 -8.06
C THR A 392 -17.12 22.57 -7.86
N HIS A 393 -16.60 22.01 -6.77
CA HIS A 393 -15.18 22.09 -6.43
C HIS A 393 -14.35 20.90 -6.92
N ILE A 394 -14.99 19.87 -7.46
CA ILE A 394 -14.32 18.67 -7.97
C ILE A 394 -13.24 18.95 -9.02
N PRO A 395 -13.42 19.85 -10.01
CA PRO A 395 -12.36 20.14 -10.97
C PRO A 395 -11.07 20.71 -10.34
N ALA A 396 -11.19 21.48 -9.25
CA ALA A 396 -10.03 22.00 -8.52
C ALA A 396 -9.36 20.92 -7.67
N ILE A 397 -10.15 20.06 -7.03
CA ILE A 397 -9.65 18.91 -6.25
C ILE A 397 -8.93 17.91 -7.16
N ASP A 398 -9.47 17.62 -8.34
CA ASP A 398 -8.84 16.74 -9.32
C ASP A 398 -7.59 17.38 -9.97
N ALA A 399 -7.54 18.71 -10.10
CA ALA A 399 -6.33 19.40 -10.56
C ALA A 399 -5.19 19.31 -9.52
N ASP A 400 -5.50 19.45 -8.23
CA ASP A 400 -4.53 19.20 -7.15
C ASP A 400 -4.08 17.73 -7.15
N HIS A 401 -5.01 16.77 -7.28
CA HIS A 401 -4.69 15.35 -7.33
C HIS A 401 -3.79 14.97 -8.51
N ASN A 402 -4.11 15.47 -9.71
CA ASN A 402 -3.29 15.24 -10.91
C ASN A 402 -1.87 15.83 -10.74
N LEU A 403 -1.73 16.98 -10.09
CA LEU A 403 -0.42 17.55 -9.76
C LEU A 403 0.34 16.67 -8.75
N ALA A 404 -0.35 16.08 -7.76
CA ALA A 404 0.27 15.12 -6.84
C ALA A 404 0.88 13.94 -7.61
N GLN A 405 0.11 13.32 -8.51
CA GLN A 405 0.56 12.18 -9.31
C GLN A 405 1.73 12.55 -10.25
N GLN A 406 1.69 13.73 -10.91
CA GLN A 406 2.81 14.24 -11.71
C GLN A 406 4.11 14.43 -10.90
N LEU A 407 3.97 14.76 -9.61
CA LEU A 407 5.06 14.91 -8.67
C LEU A 407 5.41 13.62 -7.92
N GLU A 408 4.88 12.44 -8.31
CA GLU A 408 5.01 11.17 -7.58
C GLU A 408 4.66 11.29 -6.07
N ALA A 409 3.73 12.19 -5.72
CA ALA A 409 3.29 12.49 -4.36
C ALA A 409 2.14 11.56 -3.91
N ASN A 410 2.26 10.27 -4.22
CA ASN A 410 1.18 9.28 -4.26
C ASN A 410 0.65 8.81 -2.89
N GLY A 411 0.85 9.58 -1.82
CA GLY A 411 0.45 9.22 -0.47
C GLY A 411 0.56 10.41 0.48
N THR A 412 -0.40 10.55 1.38
CA THR A 412 -0.60 11.75 2.19
C THR A 412 -0.22 11.55 3.67
N PRO A 413 0.30 12.59 4.36
CA PRO A 413 0.60 13.92 3.83
C PRO A 413 1.91 13.91 3.03
N HIS A 414 1.98 14.70 1.96
CA HIS A 414 3.19 14.89 1.15
C HIS A 414 3.55 16.37 1.09
N PHE A 415 4.83 16.71 1.19
CA PHE A 415 5.28 18.10 1.30
C PHE A 415 6.29 18.47 0.24
N PHE A 416 6.21 19.73 -0.21
CA PHE A 416 7.25 20.39 -0.99
C PHE A 416 7.58 21.75 -0.35
N ILE A 417 8.75 21.85 0.27
CA ILE A 417 9.21 23.03 0.99
C ILE A 417 10.12 23.83 0.05
N ASN A 418 9.62 24.95 -0.49
CA ASN A 418 10.25 25.66 -1.63
C ASN A 418 10.63 24.69 -2.79
N GLY A 419 9.80 23.68 -3.05
CA GLY A 419 10.02 22.67 -4.09
C GLY A 419 10.87 21.45 -3.67
N ARG A 420 11.50 21.46 -2.48
CA ARG A 420 12.20 20.28 -1.92
C ARG A 420 11.20 19.29 -1.32
N ARG A 421 11.24 18.04 -1.76
CA ARG A 421 10.34 16.97 -1.28
C ARG A 421 10.59 16.61 0.19
N LEU A 422 9.53 16.39 0.95
CA LEU A 422 9.53 15.71 2.25
C LEU A 422 8.25 14.84 2.35
N VAL A 423 8.39 13.57 2.73
CA VAL A 423 7.34 12.55 2.55
C VAL A 423 6.77 12.08 3.90
N GLY A 424 5.45 12.04 4.04
CA GLY A 424 4.76 11.49 5.21
C GLY A 424 4.72 12.44 6.41
N ALA A 425 4.07 11.97 7.48
CA ALA A 425 3.96 12.70 8.75
C ALA A 425 5.30 12.66 9.52
N GLN A 426 6.24 13.49 9.09
CA GLN A 426 7.59 13.60 9.67
C GLN A 426 7.59 14.37 11.01
N PRO A 427 8.57 14.13 11.90
CA PRO A 427 8.74 14.91 13.12
C PRO A 427 9.20 16.35 12.83
N GLU A 428 8.96 17.28 13.77
CA GLU A 428 9.24 18.72 13.58
C GLU A 428 10.69 19.02 13.22
N ASP A 429 11.66 18.28 13.77
CA ASP A 429 13.09 18.47 13.51
C ASP A 429 13.45 18.22 12.03
N ALA A 430 12.75 17.32 11.34
CA ALA A 430 12.93 17.08 9.91
C ALA A 430 12.44 18.27 9.07
N PHE A 431 11.29 18.86 9.44
CA PHE A 431 10.80 20.08 8.82
C PHE A 431 11.75 21.26 9.10
N VAL A 432 12.14 21.48 10.36
CA VAL A 432 13.06 22.56 10.77
C VAL A 432 14.36 22.51 9.98
N ARG A 433 15.02 21.34 9.90
CA ARG A 433 16.25 21.17 9.10
C ARG A 433 16.07 21.63 7.65
N LEU A 434 15.00 21.18 7.00
CA LEU A 434 14.76 21.49 5.59
C LEU A 434 14.34 22.96 5.40
N ILE A 435 13.53 23.51 6.31
CA ILE A 435 13.08 24.91 6.29
C ILE A 435 14.25 25.87 6.45
N ASP A 436 15.15 25.63 7.41
CA ASP A 436 16.35 26.46 7.62
C ASP A 436 17.28 26.41 6.38
N GLU A 437 17.43 25.23 5.77
CA GLU A 437 18.20 25.05 4.52
C GLU A 437 17.59 25.84 3.35
N VAL A 438 16.28 25.67 3.07
CA VAL A 438 15.65 26.35 1.92
C VAL A 438 15.38 27.83 2.14
N LYS A 439 15.28 28.29 3.39
CA LYS A 439 15.23 29.72 3.72
C LYS A 439 16.52 30.40 3.32
N THR A 440 17.66 29.81 3.69
CA THR A 440 19.00 30.31 3.32
C THR A 440 19.14 30.39 1.79
N LYS A 441 18.76 29.32 1.08
CA LYS A 441 18.76 29.28 -0.39
C LYS A 441 17.80 30.30 -1.03
N ALA A 442 16.66 30.57 -0.42
CA ALA A 442 15.70 31.58 -0.89
C ALA A 442 16.25 33.02 -0.75
N GLU A 443 16.96 33.32 0.34
CA GLU A 443 17.68 34.59 0.53
C GLU A 443 18.87 34.74 -0.46
N GLU A 444 19.56 33.65 -0.78
CA GLU A 444 20.62 33.62 -1.82
C GLU A 444 20.04 33.84 -3.22
N PHE A 445 18.92 33.20 -3.54
CA PHE A 445 18.20 33.38 -4.80
C PHE A 445 17.78 34.85 -4.98
N MET A 446 17.23 35.49 -3.94
CA MET A 446 16.92 36.93 -3.96
C MET A 446 18.15 37.81 -4.24
N ARG A 447 19.31 37.48 -3.66
CA ARG A 447 20.56 38.23 -3.87
C ARG A 447 21.14 38.06 -5.28
N SER A 448 20.92 36.90 -5.90
CA SER A 448 21.46 36.56 -7.22
C SER A 448 20.54 36.90 -8.40
N HIS A 449 19.24 37.12 -8.17
CA HIS A 449 18.24 37.34 -9.22
C HIS A 449 17.59 38.74 -9.10
N PRO A 450 18.15 39.78 -9.75
CA PRO A 450 17.59 41.14 -9.75
C PRO A 450 16.10 41.19 -10.12
N GLY A 451 15.35 42.05 -9.41
CA GLY A 451 13.89 42.16 -9.52
C GLY A 451 13.09 41.08 -8.78
N THR A 452 13.77 40.15 -8.10
CA THR A 452 13.12 39.23 -7.16
C THR A 452 12.87 39.95 -5.83
N THR A 453 11.62 39.89 -5.36
CA THR A 453 11.15 40.45 -4.10
C THR A 453 10.53 39.34 -3.27
N ARG A 454 10.40 39.51 -1.95
CA ARG A 454 9.74 38.50 -1.10
C ARG A 454 8.33 38.13 -1.58
N ALA A 455 7.61 39.04 -2.24
CA ALA A 455 6.24 38.81 -2.74
C ALA A 455 6.17 37.98 -4.05
N ASN A 456 7.24 37.91 -4.84
CA ASN A 456 7.29 37.12 -6.10
C ASN A 456 8.35 36.00 -6.07
N LEU A 457 9.03 35.82 -4.93
CA LEU A 457 10.15 34.91 -4.73
C LEU A 457 9.81 33.47 -5.11
N TYR A 458 8.73 32.92 -4.56
CA TYR A 458 8.34 31.54 -4.81
C TYR A 458 8.03 31.29 -6.29
N GLU A 459 7.27 32.18 -6.93
CA GLU A 459 6.94 32.04 -8.36
C GLU A 459 8.20 32.09 -9.24
N ARG A 460 9.19 32.93 -8.90
CA ARG A 460 10.47 32.97 -9.61
C ARG A 460 11.32 31.72 -9.37
N MET A 461 11.43 31.25 -8.13
CA MET A 461 12.12 29.99 -7.83
C MET A 461 11.45 28.81 -8.56
N MET A 462 10.12 28.74 -8.58
CA MET A 462 9.38 27.68 -9.29
C MET A 462 9.45 27.83 -10.82
N ALA A 463 9.64 29.04 -11.35
CA ALA A 463 9.87 29.27 -12.78
C ALA A 463 11.20 28.70 -13.28
N GLU A 464 12.19 28.55 -12.39
CA GLU A 464 13.52 27.96 -12.67
C GLU A 464 13.67 26.52 -12.14
N ALA A 465 12.74 26.06 -11.30
CA ALA A 465 12.71 24.71 -10.75
C ALA A 465 12.42 23.63 -11.82
N ASP A 466 12.93 22.42 -11.55
CA ASP A 466 12.80 21.26 -12.43
C ASP A 466 11.34 20.84 -12.60
N THR A 467 10.97 20.50 -13.83
CA THR A 467 9.65 19.91 -14.17
C THR A 467 9.69 18.38 -14.25
N THR A 468 10.85 17.75 -14.12
CA THR A 468 11.06 16.31 -14.21
C THR A 468 11.83 15.80 -13.00
N ILE A 469 11.44 14.63 -12.46
CA ILE A 469 12.07 14.06 -11.28
C ILE A 469 13.42 13.44 -11.65
N ARG A 470 14.50 13.98 -11.08
CA ARG A 470 15.84 13.38 -11.08
C ARG A 470 15.88 12.28 -10.04
N ARG A 471 16.72 11.26 -10.26
CA ARG A 471 16.78 10.07 -9.42
C ARG A 471 18.22 9.71 -9.04
N THR A 472 18.42 9.19 -7.83
CA THR A 472 19.74 8.86 -7.26
C THR A 472 19.80 7.42 -6.74
N GLY A 473 20.97 6.78 -6.76
CA GLY A 473 21.18 5.48 -6.08
C GLY A 473 21.42 4.23 -6.94
N GLY A 474 21.59 4.34 -8.26
CA GLY A 474 21.98 3.20 -9.11
C GLY A 474 23.50 2.96 -9.13
N GLY A 475 23.98 1.88 -8.50
CA GLY A 475 25.40 1.52 -8.49
C GLY A 475 25.90 1.00 -9.84
N ALA A 476 26.99 1.59 -10.37
CA ALA A 476 27.51 1.26 -11.70
C ALA A 476 28.65 0.22 -11.67
N ALA A 477 28.47 -0.87 -12.43
CA ALA A 477 29.48 -1.25 -13.39
C ALA A 477 29.10 -0.57 -14.71
N ALA A 478 30.05 0.12 -15.36
CA ALA A 478 29.76 1.00 -16.49
C ALA A 478 29.42 0.20 -17.78
N ALA A 479 28.16 -0.21 -17.90
CA ALA A 479 27.52 -0.31 -19.21
C ALA A 479 27.28 1.11 -19.73
N ALA A 480 27.56 1.35 -21.02
CA ALA A 480 27.29 2.64 -21.67
C ALA A 480 25.81 3.04 -21.46
N PRO A 481 25.50 4.35 -21.34
CA PRO A 481 24.17 4.80 -20.97
C PRO A 481 23.14 4.26 -21.97
N THR A 482 22.32 3.30 -21.51
CA THR A 482 21.04 3.05 -22.15
C THR A 482 20.21 4.31 -21.88
N PRO A 483 19.72 5.03 -22.91
CA PRO A 483 19.06 6.31 -22.69
C PRO A 483 17.91 6.15 -21.71
N ALA A 484 17.79 7.09 -20.77
CA ALA A 484 16.55 7.24 -20.02
C ALA A 484 15.40 7.35 -21.02
N ALA A 485 14.28 6.67 -20.76
CA ALA A 485 13.05 6.98 -21.48
C ALA A 485 12.82 8.50 -21.31
N PRO A 486 12.73 9.27 -22.42
CA PRO A 486 12.52 10.70 -22.31
C PRO A 486 11.19 10.93 -21.60
N ALA A 487 11.03 12.09 -20.94
CA ALA A 487 9.70 12.62 -20.69
C ALA A 487 8.94 12.52 -22.02
N GLU A 488 7.80 11.82 -22.03
CA GLU A 488 7.21 11.40 -23.31
C GLU A 488 6.94 12.63 -24.17
N ASP A 489 7.71 12.74 -25.27
CA ASP A 489 7.59 13.84 -26.21
C ASP A 489 6.12 13.88 -26.68
N GLU A 490 5.43 15.02 -26.50
CA GLU A 490 4.05 15.17 -26.95
C GLU A 490 3.92 15.05 -28.48
N ASN A 491 5.04 14.97 -29.22
CA ASN A 491 5.13 14.63 -30.63
C ASN A 491 5.54 13.18 -30.93
N ARG A 492 5.88 12.36 -29.93
CA ARG A 492 6.08 10.93 -30.10
C ARG A 492 4.77 10.28 -30.52
N VAL A 493 4.80 9.65 -31.69
CA VAL A 493 3.68 8.90 -32.24
C VAL A 493 3.89 7.42 -31.94
N TYR A 494 3.04 6.87 -31.08
CA TYR A 494 3.01 5.45 -30.75
C TYR A 494 2.25 4.66 -31.81
N THR A 495 2.78 3.49 -32.15
CA THR A 495 2.08 2.55 -33.04
C THR A 495 1.21 1.62 -32.20
N VAL A 496 -0.03 2.03 -31.95
CA VAL A 496 -1.05 1.14 -31.39
C VAL A 496 -1.79 0.47 -32.54
N ARG A 497 -1.68 -0.85 -32.65
CA ARG A 497 -2.32 -1.66 -33.71
C ARG A 497 -3.84 -1.44 -33.73
N ASP A 498 -4.37 -0.91 -34.83
CA ASP A 498 -5.84 -0.78 -35.01
C ASP A 498 -6.51 -2.16 -34.95
N ASN A 499 -7.62 -2.21 -34.24
CA ASN A 499 -8.49 -3.37 -34.14
C ASN A 499 -9.80 -3.06 -34.86
N PRO A 500 -9.96 -3.39 -36.15
CA PRO A 500 -11.19 -3.09 -36.91
C PRO A 500 -12.40 -3.91 -36.44
N ARG A 501 -12.21 -4.84 -35.50
CA ARG A 501 -13.28 -5.61 -34.84
C ARG A 501 -13.58 -5.12 -33.42
N ALA A 502 -12.86 -4.11 -32.92
CA ALA A 502 -13.11 -3.52 -31.60
C ALA A 502 -14.39 -2.66 -31.62
N PRO A 503 -15.09 -2.52 -30.48
CA PRO A 503 -16.26 -1.68 -30.39
C PRO A 503 -15.87 -0.22 -30.62
N SER A 504 -16.67 0.49 -31.42
CA SER A 504 -16.32 1.83 -31.88
C SER A 504 -17.54 2.68 -32.23
N PHE A 505 -17.34 3.99 -32.38
CA PHE A 505 -18.32 4.88 -33.00
C PHE A 505 -17.62 5.87 -33.94
N GLY A 506 -18.40 6.48 -34.83
CA GLY A 506 -17.90 7.36 -35.89
C GLY A 506 -17.50 6.62 -37.17
N PRO A 507 -17.14 7.33 -38.26
CA PRO A 507 -16.84 6.73 -39.55
C PRO A 507 -15.56 5.87 -39.52
N ALA A 508 -15.56 4.73 -40.22
CA ALA A 508 -14.38 3.86 -40.31
C ALA A 508 -13.13 4.56 -40.90
N ASN A 509 -13.36 5.57 -41.75
CA ASN A 509 -12.36 6.41 -42.43
C ASN A 509 -12.21 7.82 -41.82
N ALA A 510 -12.59 8.02 -40.56
CA ALA A 510 -12.44 9.30 -39.87
C ALA A 510 -10.96 9.75 -39.85
N ARG A 511 -10.72 11.07 -39.99
CA ARG A 511 -9.36 11.64 -39.99
C ARG A 511 -8.65 11.54 -38.63
N VAL A 512 -9.40 11.41 -37.55
CA VAL A 512 -8.89 11.21 -36.20
C VAL A 512 -9.40 9.88 -35.66
N VAL A 513 -8.48 8.99 -35.32
CA VAL A 513 -8.75 7.76 -34.58
C VAL A 513 -8.29 7.95 -33.14
N ILE A 514 -9.19 7.71 -32.19
CA ILE A 514 -8.91 7.72 -30.76
C ILE A 514 -8.99 6.28 -30.27
N GLN A 515 -7.89 5.73 -29.76
CA GLN A 515 -7.90 4.43 -29.08
C GLN A 515 -7.90 4.67 -27.57
N HIS A 516 -8.94 4.21 -26.88
CA HIS A 516 -9.12 4.39 -25.44
C HIS A 516 -8.98 3.06 -24.71
N PHE A 517 -7.92 2.93 -23.90
CA PHE A 517 -7.67 1.81 -23.00
C PHE A 517 -8.29 2.09 -21.64
N SER A 518 -9.16 1.19 -21.18
CA SER A 518 -10.06 1.49 -20.08
C SER A 518 -10.49 0.25 -19.30
N ASP A 519 -11.03 0.49 -18.10
CA ASP A 519 -11.38 -0.51 -17.10
C ASP A 519 -12.72 -0.15 -16.46
N TYR A 520 -13.67 -1.09 -16.44
CA TYR A 520 -15.03 -0.87 -15.94
C TYR A 520 -15.14 -0.69 -14.42
N GLN A 521 -14.18 -1.15 -13.61
CA GLN A 521 -14.10 -0.85 -12.17
C GLN A 521 -13.25 0.38 -11.84
N CYS A 522 -12.43 0.87 -12.78
CA CYS A 522 -11.57 2.01 -12.52
C CYS A 522 -12.38 3.31 -12.31
N PRO A 523 -12.30 3.95 -11.12
CA PRO A 523 -13.04 5.17 -10.83
C PRO A 523 -12.61 6.35 -11.70
N PHE A 524 -11.40 6.34 -12.25
CA PHE A 524 -10.96 7.35 -13.21
C PHE A 524 -11.53 7.12 -14.61
N CYS A 525 -11.82 5.88 -15.01
CA CYS A 525 -12.44 5.59 -16.31
C CYS A 525 -13.89 6.07 -16.37
N SER A 526 -14.65 5.87 -15.29
CA SER A 526 -16.02 6.41 -15.16
C SER A 526 -16.05 7.93 -15.33
N ARG A 527 -15.07 8.66 -14.77
CA ARG A 527 -14.94 10.13 -14.94
C ARG A 527 -14.72 10.61 -16.39
N VAL A 528 -14.43 9.72 -17.34
CA VAL A 528 -14.27 10.06 -18.77
C VAL A 528 -15.53 9.74 -19.58
N ALA A 529 -16.51 8.99 -19.03
CA ALA A 529 -17.75 8.66 -19.74
C ALA A 529 -18.48 9.90 -20.29
N SER A 530 -18.51 10.99 -19.52
CA SER A 530 -19.12 12.26 -19.95
C SER A 530 -18.38 12.93 -21.12
N GLN A 531 -17.05 12.80 -21.18
CA GLN A 531 -16.20 13.34 -22.23
C GLN A 531 -16.32 12.47 -23.49
N ILE A 532 -16.46 11.15 -23.36
CA ILE A 532 -16.77 10.25 -24.49
C ILE A 532 -18.10 10.64 -25.14
N ALA A 533 -19.14 10.92 -24.33
CA ALA A 533 -20.42 11.42 -24.83
C ALA A 533 -20.28 12.78 -25.54
N GLN A 534 -19.51 13.72 -24.96
CA GLN A 534 -19.23 15.03 -25.58
C GLN A 534 -18.42 14.89 -26.89
N ILE A 535 -17.44 13.99 -26.97
CA ILE A 535 -16.69 13.69 -28.20
C ILE A 535 -17.64 13.14 -29.28
N ARG A 536 -18.51 12.18 -28.91
CA ARG A 536 -19.53 11.60 -29.80
C ARG A 536 -20.49 12.66 -30.36
N GLN A 537 -20.87 13.65 -29.55
CA GLN A 537 -21.75 14.75 -29.95
C GLN A 537 -21.02 15.83 -30.78
N ARG A 538 -19.78 16.18 -30.41
CA ARG A 538 -19.03 17.30 -30.99
C ARG A 538 -18.34 16.96 -32.31
N TYR A 539 -17.89 15.70 -32.45
CA TYR A 539 -17.09 15.22 -33.59
C TYR A 539 -17.71 14.02 -34.33
N PRO A 540 -19.03 14.04 -34.66
CA PRO A 540 -19.78 12.86 -35.10
C PRO A 540 -19.30 12.27 -36.43
N THR A 541 -18.58 13.04 -37.26
CA THR A 541 -18.03 12.58 -38.55
C THR A 541 -16.50 12.72 -38.66
N GLN A 542 -15.87 13.40 -37.68
CA GLN A 542 -14.45 13.72 -37.70
C GLN A 542 -13.60 12.70 -36.93
N VAL A 543 -14.20 12.05 -35.92
CA VAL A 543 -13.54 11.13 -34.99
C VAL A 543 -14.11 9.71 -35.14
N ARG A 544 -13.22 8.72 -35.20
CA ARG A 544 -13.49 7.31 -34.90
C ARG A 544 -12.98 7.02 -33.51
N PHE A 545 -13.87 6.81 -32.56
CA PHE A 545 -13.49 6.41 -31.19
C PHE A 545 -13.52 4.88 -31.11
N VAL A 546 -12.43 4.27 -30.66
CA VAL A 546 -12.23 2.83 -30.56
C VAL A 546 -12.00 2.48 -29.10
N TRP A 547 -12.87 1.64 -28.55
CA TRP A 547 -12.73 1.07 -27.22
C TRP A 547 -11.69 -0.05 -27.22
N ARG A 548 -10.82 -0.09 -26.20
CA ARG A 548 -9.86 -1.15 -25.94
C ARG A 548 -9.99 -1.58 -24.48
N ASP A 549 -10.19 -2.87 -24.22
CA ASP A 549 -10.27 -3.37 -22.84
C ASP A 549 -8.88 -3.42 -22.19
N TYR A 550 -8.76 -2.90 -20.97
CA TYR A 550 -7.53 -2.95 -20.18
C TYR A 550 -7.84 -3.15 -18.68
N PRO A 551 -8.45 -4.28 -18.28
CA PRO A 551 -8.77 -4.55 -16.88
C PRO A 551 -7.49 -4.65 -16.03
N LEU A 552 -7.42 -3.85 -14.97
CA LEU A 552 -6.29 -3.79 -14.06
C LEU A 552 -6.29 -5.00 -13.10
N PRO A 553 -5.12 -5.56 -12.77
CA PRO A 553 -5.02 -6.82 -12.03
C PRO A 553 -5.51 -6.75 -10.57
N PHE A 554 -5.77 -5.55 -10.05
CA PHE A 554 -6.33 -5.31 -8.71
C PHE A 554 -7.84 -5.02 -8.71
N HIS A 555 -8.49 -5.09 -9.88
CA HIS A 555 -9.94 -4.94 -10.03
C HIS A 555 -10.58 -6.31 -10.33
N ASN A 556 -11.06 -6.99 -9.28
CA ASN A 556 -11.49 -8.39 -9.30
C ASN A 556 -12.61 -8.71 -10.32
N ASN A 557 -13.49 -7.75 -10.62
CA ASN A 557 -14.62 -7.91 -11.55
C ASN A 557 -14.34 -7.27 -12.93
N ALA A 558 -13.28 -6.48 -13.10
CA ALA A 558 -13.05 -5.72 -14.34
C ALA A 558 -12.88 -6.60 -15.59
N MET A 559 -12.17 -7.74 -15.45
CA MET A 559 -12.04 -8.73 -16.53
C MET A 559 -13.41 -9.28 -16.96
N LEU A 560 -14.23 -9.69 -15.98
CA LEU A 560 -15.55 -10.28 -16.26
C LEU A 560 -16.52 -9.25 -16.85
N ALA A 561 -16.45 -8.00 -16.40
CA ALA A 561 -17.23 -6.89 -16.96
C ALA A 561 -16.81 -6.55 -18.40
N ALA A 562 -15.51 -6.59 -18.71
CA ALA A 562 -15.01 -6.46 -20.08
C ALA A 562 -15.52 -7.60 -20.98
N GLU A 563 -15.42 -8.85 -20.53
CA GLU A 563 -15.97 -10.00 -21.26
C GLU A 563 -17.49 -9.90 -21.49
N ALA A 564 -18.24 -9.41 -20.50
CA ALA A 564 -19.68 -9.14 -20.61
C ALA A 564 -20.00 -8.06 -21.66
N ALA A 565 -19.24 -6.97 -21.68
CA ALA A 565 -19.38 -5.93 -22.70
C ALA A 565 -19.03 -6.47 -24.11
N GLN A 566 -18.01 -7.32 -24.24
CA GLN A 566 -17.67 -7.95 -25.51
C GLN A 566 -18.72 -8.99 -25.97
N GLU A 567 -19.45 -9.65 -25.06
CA GLU A 567 -20.61 -10.48 -25.46
C GLU A 567 -21.80 -9.61 -25.89
N ALA A 568 -22.08 -8.50 -25.22
CA ALA A 568 -23.07 -7.52 -25.69
C ALA A 568 -22.72 -7.00 -27.10
N PHE A 569 -21.44 -6.76 -27.38
CA PHE A 569 -20.93 -6.46 -28.73
C PHE A 569 -21.15 -7.63 -29.71
N ALA A 570 -20.83 -8.86 -29.32
CA ALA A 570 -20.97 -10.04 -30.17
C ALA A 570 -22.43 -10.35 -30.56
N GLN A 571 -23.39 -10.05 -29.68
CA GLN A 571 -24.81 -10.27 -29.95
C GLN A 571 -25.51 -9.11 -30.68
N ARG A 572 -25.11 -7.86 -30.42
CA ARG A 572 -25.87 -6.65 -30.79
C ARG A 572 -25.02 -5.55 -31.44
N GLY A 573 -23.75 -5.84 -31.76
CA GLY A 573 -22.80 -4.91 -32.38
C GLY A 573 -22.51 -3.66 -31.54
N ASN A 574 -22.03 -2.60 -32.19
CA ASN A 574 -21.69 -1.33 -31.53
C ASN A 574 -22.86 -0.76 -30.71
N GLN A 575 -24.11 -0.89 -31.16
CA GLN A 575 -25.26 -0.34 -30.44
C GLN A 575 -25.49 -1.04 -29.09
N GLY A 576 -25.36 -2.37 -29.05
CA GLY A 576 -25.45 -3.12 -27.80
C GLY A 576 -24.24 -2.90 -26.91
N PHE A 577 -23.03 -2.88 -27.49
CA PHE A 577 -21.82 -2.58 -26.72
C PHE A 577 -21.94 -1.25 -26.00
N TRP A 578 -22.24 -0.15 -26.69
CA TRP A 578 -22.27 1.18 -26.05
C TRP A 578 -23.36 1.29 -24.99
N ARG A 579 -24.53 0.66 -25.19
CA ARG A 579 -25.56 0.57 -24.14
C ARG A 579 -25.13 -0.24 -22.93
N PHE A 580 -24.37 -1.31 -23.12
CA PHE A 580 -23.85 -2.11 -22.01
C PHE A 580 -22.71 -1.38 -21.28
N HIS A 581 -21.75 -0.84 -22.03
CA HIS A 581 -20.68 0.03 -21.55
C HIS A 581 -21.20 1.20 -20.70
N ASP A 582 -22.17 1.95 -21.21
CA ASP A 582 -22.72 3.12 -20.52
C ASP A 582 -23.38 2.68 -19.20
N HIS A 583 -24.16 1.59 -19.22
CA HIS A 583 -24.79 0.98 -18.03
C HIS A 583 -23.76 0.50 -16.98
N LEU A 584 -22.65 -0.12 -17.41
CA LEU A 584 -21.58 -0.57 -16.51
C LEU A 584 -20.91 0.60 -15.78
N PHE A 585 -20.67 1.73 -16.45
CA PHE A 585 -20.08 2.91 -15.80
C PHE A 585 -21.06 3.67 -14.91
N GLU A 586 -22.35 3.72 -15.29
CA GLU A 586 -23.43 4.24 -14.44
C GLU A 586 -23.59 3.44 -13.14
N ASN A 587 -23.23 2.15 -13.16
CA ASN A 587 -23.39 1.23 -12.03
C ASN A 587 -22.06 0.61 -11.57
N GLN A 588 -20.94 1.34 -11.67
CA GLN A 588 -19.58 0.82 -11.50
C GLN A 588 -19.30 0.04 -10.18
N GLN A 589 -20.05 0.30 -9.10
CA GLN A 589 -19.92 -0.43 -7.82
C GLN A 589 -20.67 -1.78 -7.79
N HIS A 590 -21.54 -2.02 -8.78
CA HIS A 590 -22.42 -3.19 -8.89
C HIS A 590 -22.19 -3.86 -10.25
N ILE A 591 -21.00 -4.43 -10.46
CA ILE A 591 -20.64 -5.16 -11.69
C ILE A 591 -20.18 -6.58 -11.41
N GLU A 592 -20.71 -7.19 -10.34
CA GLU A 592 -20.51 -8.61 -10.05
C GLU A 592 -21.27 -9.47 -11.08
N ARG A 593 -20.96 -10.78 -11.13
CA ARG A 593 -21.55 -11.70 -12.11
C ARG A 593 -23.10 -11.64 -12.17
N ALA A 594 -23.75 -11.51 -11.01
CA ALA A 594 -25.21 -11.40 -10.93
C ALA A 594 -25.74 -10.09 -11.54
N ASP A 595 -25.04 -8.97 -11.35
CA ASP A 595 -25.37 -7.69 -11.96
C ASP A 595 -25.17 -7.72 -13.47
N LEU A 596 -24.04 -8.25 -13.95
CA LEU A 596 -23.74 -8.40 -15.38
C LEU A 596 -24.84 -9.18 -16.11
N GLU A 597 -25.33 -10.28 -15.51
CA GLU A 597 -26.45 -11.04 -16.05
C GLU A 597 -27.78 -10.27 -16.02
N ARG A 598 -28.04 -9.53 -14.93
CA ARG A 598 -29.24 -8.71 -14.80
C ARG A 598 -29.27 -7.59 -15.86
N TYR A 599 -28.18 -6.86 -16.05
CA TYR A 599 -28.04 -5.85 -17.09
C TYR A 599 -28.19 -6.44 -18.50
N ALA A 600 -27.65 -7.64 -18.74
CA ALA A 600 -27.79 -8.33 -20.02
C ALA A 600 -29.25 -8.70 -20.30
N GLN A 601 -29.98 -9.16 -19.28
CA GLN A 601 -31.40 -9.47 -19.38
C GLN A 601 -32.26 -8.22 -19.60
N GLU A 602 -31.99 -7.14 -18.86
CA GLU A 602 -32.66 -5.83 -19.01
C GLU A 602 -32.47 -5.26 -20.44
N GLN A 603 -31.31 -5.48 -21.06
CA GLN A 603 -31.01 -5.06 -22.44
C GLN A 603 -31.46 -6.07 -23.51
N GLY A 604 -32.13 -7.16 -23.13
CA GLY A 604 -32.68 -8.15 -24.06
C GLY A 604 -31.60 -8.95 -24.81
N LEU A 605 -30.47 -9.25 -24.16
CA LEU A 605 -29.48 -10.19 -24.67
C LEU A 605 -29.98 -11.64 -24.56
N ASP A 606 -29.44 -12.53 -25.39
CA ASP A 606 -29.61 -13.98 -25.27
C ASP A 606 -28.86 -14.44 -24.01
N MET A 607 -29.62 -14.69 -22.94
CA MET A 607 -29.07 -15.06 -21.64
C MET A 607 -28.47 -16.46 -21.58
N ALA A 608 -28.86 -17.38 -22.47
CA ALA A 608 -28.24 -18.70 -22.54
C ALA A 608 -26.83 -18.58 -23.13
N ARG A 609 -26.70 -17.82 -24.22
CA ARG A 609 -25.39 -17.48 -24.81
C ARG A 609 -24.53 -16.63 -23.90
N PHE A 610 -25.11 -15.62 -23.23
CA PHE A 610 -24.38 -14.71 -22.36
C PHE A 610 -23.76 -15.43 -21.16
N ARG A 611 -24.52 -16.30 -20.49
CA ARG A 611 -24.00 -17.15 -19.41
C ARG A 611 -22.87 -18.05 -19.89
N ALA A 612 -23.10 -18.80 -20.98
CA ALA A 612 -22.08 -19.68 -21.55
C ALA A 612 -20.80 -18.91 -21.98
N ALA A 613 -20.94 -17.68 -22.47
CA ALA A 613 -19.80 -16.84 -22.84
C ALA A 613 -18.95 -16.45 -21.62
N LEU A 614 -19.59 -16.08 -20.50
CA LEU A 614 -18.90 -15.74 -19.25
C LEU A 614 -18.36 -16.96 -18.50
N ASP A 615 -19.12 -18.06 -18.45
CA ASP A 615 -18.69 -19.33 -17.82
C ASP A 615 -17.50 -19.96 -18.57
N GLY A 616 -17.48 -19.82 -19.90
CA GLY A 616 -16.42 -20.33 -20.77
C GLY A 616 -15.29 -19.34 -21.07
N HIS A 617 -15.31 -18.12 -20.49
CA HIS A 617 -14.35 -17.05 -20.76
C HIS A 617 -14.11 -16.79 -22.27
N THR A 618 -15.20 -16.74 -23.04
CA THR A 618 -15.18 -16.71 -24.51
C THR A 618 -14.49 -15.47 -25.08
N HIS A 619 -14.48 -14.35 -24.34
CA HIS A 619 -13.92 -13.08 -24.80
C HIS A 619 -12.56 -12.76 -24.17
N GLN A 620 -12.11 -13.51 -23.17
CA GLN A 620 -10.84 -13.31 -22.46
C GLN A 620 -9.63 -13.17 -23.38
N ALA A 621 -9.56 -13.97 -24.46
CA ALA A 621 -8.47 -13.87 -25.45
C ALA A 621 -8.45 -12.49 -26.14
N ARG A 622 -9.62 -11.96 -26.49
CA ARG A 622 -9.78 -10.64 -27.12
C ARG A 622 -9.47 -9.49 -26.15
N VAL A 623 -9.85 -9.62 -24.89
CA VAL A 623 -9.46 -8.66 -23.84
C VAL A 623 -7.94 -8.65 -23.65
N ARG A 624 -7.29 -9.83 -23.63
CA ARG A 624 -5.83 -9.96 -23.59
C ARG A 624 -5.14 -9.41 -24.86
N ASP A 625 -5.74 -9.55 -26.04
CA ASP A 625 -5.20 -8.97 -27.28
C ASP A 625 -5.18 -7.43 -27.23
N ASP A 626 -6.15 -6.81 -26.55
CA ASP A 626 -6.15 -5.36 -26.32
C ASP A 626 -5.05 -4.97 -25.32
N MET A 627 -4.94 -5.66 -24.18
CA MET A 627 -3.83 -5.46 -23.22
C MET A 627 -2.45 -5.59 -23.89
N ALA A 628 -2.25 -6.65 -24.68
CA ALA A 628 -1.01 -6.89 -25.41
C ALA A 628 -0.74 -5.85 -26.51
N ALA A 629 -1.78 -5.22 -27.10
CA ALA A 629 -1.61 -4.12 -28.04
C ALA A 629 -1.21 -2.80 -27.36
N ALA A 630 -1.61 -2.61 -26.10
CA ALA A 630 -1.10 -1.55 -25.24
C ALA A 630 0.39 -1.80 -24.92
N ASP A 631 0.77 -2.98 -24.43
CA ASP A 631 2.17 -3.34 -24.15
C ASP A 631 3.07 -3.19 -25.39
N ALA A 632 2.63 -3.73 -26.54
CA ALA A 632 3.37 -3.68 -27.80
C ALA A 632 3.51 -2.27 -28.38
N SER A 633 2.77 -1.27 -27.90
CA SER A 633 2.95 0.12 -28.30
C SER A 633 4.26 0.73 -27.78
N GLY A 634 4.80 0.20 -26.68
CA GLY A 634 5.96 0.75 -25.99
C GLY A 634 5.71 2.08 -25.25
N ALA A 635 4.44 2.44 -25.00
CA ALA A 635 4.03 3.48 -24.06
C ALA A 635 3.82 2.89 -22.66
N GLN A 636 4.07 3.66 -21.61
CA GLN A 636 3.78 3.22 -20.23
C GLN A 636 2.32 3.53 -19.86
N ILE A 637 1.45 2.54 -19.98
CA ILE A 637 -0.01 2.73 -19.93
C ILE A 637 -0.60 2.40 -18.54
N GLY A 638 -1.51 3.26 -18.09
CA GLY A 638 -2.50 2.99 -17.03
C GLY A 638 -3.86 3.57 -17.46
N THR A 639 -4.96 3.14 -16.84
CA THR A 639 -6.31 3.52 -17.30
C THR A 639 -6.89 4.72 -16.55
N PRO A 640 -7.62 5.63 -17.21
CA PRO A 640 -7.89 5.66 -18.65
C PRO A 640 -6.69 6.20 -19.43
N ALA A 641 -6.43 5.61 -20.60
CA ALA A 641 -5.35 6.00 -21.51
C ALA A 641 -5.84 6.19 -22.94
N PHE A 642 -5.27 7.14 -23.66
CA PHE A 642 -5.75 7.58 -24.96
C PHE A 642 -4.60 7.73 -25.95
N PHE A 643 -4.87 7.30 -27.19
CA PHE A 643 -4.00 7.55 -28.33
C PHE A 643 -4.80 8.24 -29.44
N ILE A 644 -4.56 9.54 -29.64
CA ILE A 644 -5.17 10.33 -30.72
C ILE A 644 -4.19 10.32 -31.90
N ASN A 645 -4.52 9.57 -32.96
CA ASN A 645 -3.60 9.30 -34.09
C ASN A 645 -2.19 8.89 -33.63
N GLY A 646 -2.12 8.07 -32.57
CA GLY A 646 -0.87 7.60 -31.96
C GLY A 646 -0.22 8.56 -30.94
N LYS A 647 -0.65 9.82 -30.81
CA LYS A 647 -0.19 10.70 -29.72
C LYS A 647 -0.84 10.27 -28.40
N PHE A 648 -0.01 9.88 -27.43
CA PHE A 648 -0.45 9.39 -26.12
C PHE A 648 -0.84 10.50 -25.15
N PHE A 649 -1.77 10.19 -24.25
CA PHE A 649 -1.95 10.83 -22.96
C PHE A 649 -2.77 9.91 -22.03
N ALA A 650 -2.66 10.14 -20.72
CA ALA A 650 -3.34 9.35 -19.70
C ALA A 650 -4.11 10.22 -18.69
N GLY A 651 -5.02 9.59 -17.96
CA GLY A 651 -5.79 10.20 -16.89
C GLY A 651 -7.15 10.75 -17.30
N ALA A 652 -7.98 11.07 -16.31
CA ALA A 652 -9.31 11.62 -16.50
C ALA A 652 -9.24 13.13 -16.77
N LEU A 653 -8.92 13.51 -18.01
CA LEU A 653 -8.76 14.91 -18.42
C LEU A 653 -10.13 15.61 -18.67
N PRO A 654 -10.20 16.94 -18.52
CA PRO A 654 -11.40 17.71 -18.87
C PRO A 654 -11.64 17.71 -20.39
N PHE A 655 -12.89 17.90 -20.83
CA PHE A 655 -13.27 17.81 -22.25
C PHE A 655 -12.49 18.79 -23.14
N GLU A 656 -12.16 19.97 -22.62
CA GLU A 656 -11.40 21.00 -23.33
C GLU A 656 -10.04 20.49 -23.81
N GLU A 657 -9.41 19.58 -23.07
CA GLU A 657 -8.12 18.99 -23.45
C GLU A 657 -8.27 17.93 -24.54
N PHE A 658 -9.34 17.13 -24.50
CA PHE A 658 -9.71 16.26 -25.62
C PHE A 658 -9.99 17.10 -26.88
N GLN A 659 -10.78 18.17 -26.75
CA GLN A 659 -11.06 19.09 -27.85
C GLN A 659 -9.77 19.68 -28.43
N ARG A 660 -8.85 20.22 -27.61
CA ARG A 660 -7.56 20.75 -28.10
C ARG A 660 -6.77 19.71 -28.88
N ARG A 661 -6.66 18.48 -28.38
CA ARG A 661 -5.90 17.40 -29.04
C ARG A 661 -6.58 16.90 -30.32
N ILE A 662 -7.91 16.82 -30.35
CA ILE A 662 -8.69 16.46 -31.55
C ILE A 662 -8.58 17.55 -32.62
N ASP A 663 -8.78 18.83 -32.26
CA ASP A 663 -8.70 19.95 -33.19
C ASP A 663 -7.27 20.07 -33.79
N ALA A 664 -6.23 19.86 -32.98
CA ALA A 664 -4.84 19.79 -33.45
C ALA A 664 -4.61 18.63 -34.43
N ALA A 665 -5.16 17.44 -34.16
CA ALA A 665 -5.07 16.29 -35.05
C ALA A 665 -5.87 16.47 -36.36
N LEU A 666 -6.96 17.25 -36.34
CA LEU A 666 -7.72 17.65 -37.53
C LEU A 666 -7.01 18.73 -38.37
N ALA A 667 -6.25 19.62 -37.73
CA ALA A 667 -5.43 20.63 -38.41
C ALA A 667 -4.15 20.06 -39.03
N ALA A 668 -3.63 18.95 -38.50
CA ALA A 668 -2.45 18.29 -39.05
C ALA A 668 -2.66 17.81 -40.50
N PRO A 669 -1.63 17.91 -41.38
CA PRO A 669 -1.66 17.28 -42.69
C PRO A 669 -1.92 15.77 -42.55
N ALA A 670 -2.68 15.19 -43.48
CA ALA A 670 -2.85 13.75 -43.51
C ALA A 670 -1.48 13.07 -43.69
N ALA A 671 -1.13 12.18 -42.77
CA ALA A 671 0.02 11.30 -42.93
C ALA A 671 -0.18 10.46 -44.21
N ARG A 672 0.87 10.36 -45.02
CA ARG A 672 0.87 9.59 -46.28
C ARG A 672 1.13 8.12 -46.04
#